data_AF-A0A0U1D4F9-F1
#
_entry.id   AF-A0A0U1D4F9-F1
#
_cell.length_a   1.000
_cell.length_b   1.000
_cell.length_c   1.000
_cell.angle_alpha   90.00
_cell.angle_beta   90.00
_cell.angle_gamma   90.00
#
_symmetry.space_group_name_H-M   'P 1'
#
loop_
_entity.id
_entity.type
_entity.pdbx_description
1 polymer ?
#
loop_
_entity_poly.entity_id
_entity_poly.type
_entity_poly.pdbx_seq_one_letter_code
_entity_poly.pdbx_strand_id
1 'polypeptide(L)'
;MSAGAVFKAIRTLGTALPAEAIPRANELRMPGQTAEAYQLPPGMAVNGAIARAWEAMLAAHRAWRTALDRLPDGDAATKLTRDKWLLPLLYELGWGRPDVVSGGLTVPPGLGETEAPHFPISHRVAWPDAANASAWVPLHLVGAGVDLDTKTAGVTARAPQAMVQDYLNREDHALWAIVSNGHQLRLLRDASSLTRQSFVEFDLDAIFTDQLYPDFRILFLTVHASRFAPRLDEKAAKAAADSEDSDGEAEVEVAEPKLDNCWLERWRTTAIDDGARALLNLQHGVAAALQALGTGFVAHPDNTLLRKTLAATTDADHDLQRALLRIAYRLIVLFVVEDRDLLHRADVPEPARKLYADYFSTARLRRLAAEPIGGWHTDLWEAHQIVTDALAGDGLPALGLSGLGASLFSRDWLSILDGAKLPNRSLLAAVRALSQIDDPVTGLPRPVDYRNLDSEELGGMYEGLLAYTPRYHADERAFTLDVATGNERKKSGSYYTPSDLIALVLDEALDPLIDEAIRESDPQQALLDLTVVDPACGSGHFVVAAARRIAAALATVRTGDTEPTPAALRAATADVIERCVYGVDLNDLAIEITKVALWLEAFDADRPFPFLDAHFRVGNALLGTTPELLRHNIPDAAFKPSVMTIRIGQGSSKRATGPNVRLTKTSSR
;
A
#
# COMPACT_ATOMS: atom_id res chain seq x y z
N MET A 1 -16.80 19.96 1.80
CA MET A 1 -16.69 19.05 0.64
C MET A 1 -15.39 18.29 0.83
N SER A 2 -15.46 17.00 1.15
CA SER A 2 -14.27 16.18 1.39
C SER A 2 -13.54 15.97 0.07
N ALA A 3 -12.21 15.96 0.12
CA ALA A 3 -11.35 15.49 -0.96
C ALA A 3 -11.39 13.95 -1.05
N GLY A 4 -12.60 13.38 -1.05
CA GLY A 4 -12.84 11.94 -1.16
C GLY A 4 -13.12 11.57 -2.61
N ALA A 5 -12.22 10.77 -3.19
CA ALA A 5 -12.19 10.28 -4.58
C ALA A 5 -12.10 11.40 -5.64
N VAL A 6 -10.88 11.83 -6.00
CA VAL A 6 -10.68 12.75 -7.13
C VAL A 6 -11.14 12.10 -8.46
N PHE A 7 -11.13 10.76 -8.55
CA PHE A 7 -11.51 9.98 -9.72
C PHE A 7 -12.37 8.77 -9.31
N LYS A 8 -13.43 8.48 -10.06
CA LYS A 8 -14.41 7.42 -9.75
C LYS A 8 -14.19 6.14 -10.55
N ALA A 9 -13.60 6.26 -11.74
CA ALA A 9 -13.44 5.19 -12.72
C ALA A 9 -11.97 4.79 -12.90
N ILE A 10 -11.09 5.17 -11.96
CA ILE A 10 -9.66 4.87 -11.99
C ILE A 10 -9.29 4.09 -10.74
N ARG A 11 -8.62 2.96 -10.95
CA ARG A 11 -8.14 2.09 -9.87
C ARG A 11 -6.66 1.81 -10.06
N THR A 12 -5.85 2.20 -9.07
CA THR A 12 -4.43 1.85 -9.01
C THR A 12 -4.25 0.68 -8.05
N LEU A 13 -3.60 -0.39 -8.50
CA LEU A 13 -3.21 -1.53 -7.69
C LEU A 13 -1.70 -1.75 -7.84
N GLY A 14 -1.02 -2.06 -6.74
CA GLY A 14 0.42 -2.29 -6.73
C GLY A 14 1.25 -1.03 -7.00
N THR A 15 2.38 -1.20 -7.69
CA THR A 15 3.46 -0.21 -7.81
C THR A 15 3.72 0.26 -9.24
N ALA A 16 2.91 -0.17 -10.21
CA ALA A 16 3.10 0.14 -11.63
C ALA A 16 3.23 1.66 -11.82
N LEU A 17 2.26 2.40 -11.31
CA LEU A 17 2.34 3.85 -11.14
C LEU A 17 1.84 4.21 -9.74
N PRO A 18 2.70 4.71 -8.82
CA PRO A 18 2.32 5.05 -7.46
C PRO A 18 1.11 5.97 -7.39
N ALA A 19 0.27 5.81 -6.36
CA ALA A 19 -1.01 6.52 -6.24
C ALA A 19 -0.87 8.06 -6.34
N GLU A 20 0.22 8.62 -5.81
CA GLU A 20 0.53 10.06 -5.83
C GLU A 20 0.82 10.61 -7.24
N ALA A 21 1.15 9.76 -8.21
CA ALA A 21 1.42 10.20 -9.57
C ALA A 21 0.16 10.71 -10.28
N ILE A 22 -1.01 10.11 -10.02
CA ILE A 22 -2.29 10.44 -10.67
C ILE A 22 -2.77 11.87 -10.35
N PRO A 23 -2.93 12.28 -9.08
CA PRO A 23 -3.37 13.64 -8.77
C PRO A 23 -2.37 14.69 -9.29
N ARG A 24 -1.06 14.42 -9.26
CA ARG A 24 -0.04 15.36 -9.75
C ARG A 24 0.00 15.43 -11.27
N ALA A 25 -0.20 14.30 -11.95
CA ALA A 25 -0.41 14.29 -13.39
C ALA A 25 -1.63 15.13 -13.74
N ASN A 26 -2.70 15.07 -12.94
CA ASN A 26 -3.87 15.91 -13.13
C ASN A 26 -3.49 17.41 -13.09
N GLU A 27 -2.65 17.80 -12.14
CA GLU A 27 -2.22 19.20 -11.98
C GLU A 27 -1.13 19.64 -12.98
N LEU A 28 -0.76 18.76 -13.92
CA LEU A 28 0.36 18.96 -14.86
C LEU A 28 1.71 19.19 -14.15
N ARG A 29 1.91 18.54 -12.99
CA ARG A 29 3.11 18.67 -12.14
C ARG A 29 4.11 17.53 -12.30
N MET A 30 3.84 16.57 -13.19
CA MET A 30 4.78 15.51 -13.53
C MET A 30 5.70 15.94 -14.69
N PRO A 31 6.93 15.39 -14.78
CA PRO A 31 7.85 15.69 -15.87
C PRO A 31 7.25 15.44 -17.26
N GLY A 32 7.57 16.25 -18.26
CA GLY A 32 7.15 15.98 -19.66
C GLY A 32 5.65 16.17 -19.93
N GLN A 33 4.98 17.08 -19.21
CA GLN A 33 3.56 17.41 -19.42
C GLN A 33 3.32 18.66 -20.28
N THR A 34 4.24 18.99 -21.19
CA THR A 34 4.11 20.07 -22.17
C THR A 34 3.51 19.55 -23.49
N ALA A 35 2.98 20.45 -24.33
CA ALA A 35 2.43 20.08 -25.63
C ALA A 35 3.46 19.36 -26.53
N GLU A 36 4.70 19.82 -26.51
CA GLU A 36 5.82 19.20 -27.23
C GLU A 36 6.16 17.81 -26.70
N ALA A 37 6.18 17.61 -25.39
CA ALA A 37 6.40 16.30 -24.80
C ALA A 37 5.27 15.32 -25.11
N TYR A 38 4.05 15.80 -25.32
CA TYR A 38 2.93 15.01 -25.85
C TYR A 38 2.98 14.84 -27.37
N GLN A 39 3.96 15.42 -28.07
CA GLN A 39 4.07 15.39 -29.53
C GLN A 39 2.81 15.93 -30.23
N LEU A 40 2.19 16.94 -29.61
CA LEU A 40 0.98 17.55 -30.16
C LEU A 40 1.32 18.48 -31.34
N PRO A 41 0.39 18.67 -32.28
CA PRO A 41 0.57 19.61 -33.38
C PRO A 41 0.93 21.03 -32.89
N PRO A 42 1.71 21.80 -33.66
CA PRO A 42 2.04 23.18 -33.31
C PRO A 42 0.80 24.03 -32.99
N GLY A 43 0.83 24.73 -31.87
CA GLY A 43 -0.29 25.56 -31.38
C GLY A 43 -1.39 24.80 -30.62
N MET A 44 -1.33 23.48 -30.51
CA MET A 44 -2.29 22.69 -29.74
C MET A 44 -1.86 22.58 -28.27
N ALA A 45 -2.64 23.17 -27.36
CA ALA A 45 -2.46 22.98 -25.93
C ALA A 45 -2.89 21.58 -25.48
N VAL A 46 -2.26 21.04 -24.44
CA VAL A 46 -2.58 19.70 -23.87
C VAL A 46 -4.07 19.57 -23.52
N ASN A 47 -4.64 20.55 -22.81
CA ASN A 47 -6.07 20.54 -22.49
C ASN A 47 -6.96 20.61 -23.74
N GLY A 48 -6.52 21.27 -24.81
CA GLY A 48 -7.23 21.31 -26.08
C GLY A 48 -7.22 19.95 -26.80
N ALA A 49 -6.09 19.23 -26.76
CA ALA A 49 -5.99 17.88 -27.29
C ALA A 49 -6.90 16.90 -26.53
N ILE A 50 -6.92 16.98 -25.20
CA ILE A 50 -7.80 16.17 -24.35
C ILE A 50 -9.27 16.42 -24.70
N ALA A 51 -9.70 17.69 -24.77
CA ALA A 51 -11.07 18.04 -25.13
C ALA A 51 -11.46 17.52 -26.53
N ARG A 52 -10.56 17.61 -27.51
CA ARG A 52 -10.81 17.08 -28.86
C ARG A 52 -10.98 15.56 -28.85
N ALA A 53 -10.07 14.85 -28.18
CA ALA A 53 -10.14 13.40 -28.05
C ALA A 53 -11.41 12.95 -27.33
N TRP A 54 -11.81 13.67 -26.27
CA TRP A 54 -13.04 13.40 -25.53
C TRP A 54 -14.29 13.44 -26.42
N GLU A 55 -14.46 14.51 -27.19
CA GLU A 55 -15.62 14.68 -28.09
C GLU A 55 -15.65 13.61 -29.18
N ALA A 56 -14.49 13.26 -29.74
CA ALA A 56 -14.39 12.19 -30.74
C ALA A 56 -14.83 10.84 -30.17
N MET A 57 -14.47 10.56 -28.90
CA MET A 57 -14.68 9.25 -28.31
C MET A 57 -16.07 9.04 -27.70
N LEU A 58 -16.75 10.10 -27.26
CA LEU A 58 -18.15 10.01 -26.82
C LEU A 58 -19.07 9.40 -27.89
N ALA A 59 -18.94 9.87 -29.13
CA ALA A 59 -19.75 9.38 -30.24
C ALA A 59 -19.40 7.93 -30.62
N ALA A 60 -18.11 7.60 -30.63
CA ALA A 60 -17.64 6.26 -30.95
C ALA A 60 -18.05 5.22 -29.91
N HIS A 61 -17.99 5.55 -28.60
CA HIS A 61 -18.40 4.65 -27.51
C HIS A 61 -19.88 4.28 -27.64
N ARG A 62 -20.75 5.29 -27.82
CA ARG A 62 -22.19 5.09 -28.01
C ARG A 62 -22.50 4.23 -29.23
N ALA A 63 -21.81 4.49 -30.35
CA ALA A 63 -21.98 3.72 -31.58
C ALA A 63 -21.52 2.26 -31.42
N TRP A 64 -20.40 2.05 -30.73
CA TRP A 64 -19.87 0.73 -30.43
C TRP A 64 -20.80 -0.06 -29.49
N ARG A 65 -21.29 0.53 -28.39
CA ARG A 65 -22.27 -0.12 -27.50
C ARG A 65 -23.54 -0.53 -28.23
N THR A 66 -24.08 0.35 -29.08
CA THR A 66 -25.26 0.05 -29.90
C THR A 66 -25.01 -1.11 -30.88
N ALA A 67 -23.79 -1.25 -31.37
CA ALA A 67 -23.40 -2.36 -32.24
C ALA A 67 -23.17 -3.65 -31.45
N LEU A 68 -22.67 -3.56 -30.21
CA LEU A 68 -22.44 -4.68 -29.32
C LEU A 68 -23.76 -5.36 -28.93
N ASP A 69 -24.79 -4.57 -28.62
CA ASP A 69 -26.15 -5.06 -28.26
C ASP A 69 -26.83 -5.86 -29.39
N ARG A 70 -26.29 -5.83 -30.62
CA ARG A 70 -26.82 -6.57 -31.78
C ARG A 70 -26.13 -7.91 -31.99
N LEU A 71 -25.06 -8.19 -31.28
CA LEU A 71 -24.35 -9.47 -31.37
C LEU A 71 -25.08 -10.55 -30.56
N PRO A 72 -24.96 -11.83 -30.97
CA PRO A 72 -25.51 -12.93 -30.21
C PRO A 72 -24.74 -13.16 -28.90
N ASP A 73 -25.43 -13.68 -27.89
CA ASP A 73 -24.83 -14.06 -26.62
C ASP A 73 -23.68 -15.05 -26.81
N GLY A 74 -22.53 -14.78 -26.20
CA GLY A 74 -21.33 -15.62 -26.29
C GLY A 74 -20.37 -15.28 -27.44
N ASP A 75 -20.67 -14.27 -28.27
CA ASP A 75 -19.68 -13.73 -29.22
C ASP A 75 -18.59 -12.97 -28.44
N ALA A 76 -17.32 -13.30 -28.70
CA ALA A 76 -16.19 -12.59 -28.10
C ALA A 76 -16.16 -11.10 -28.50
N ALA A 77 -16.77 -10.73 -29.64
CA ALA A 77 -16.84 -9.38 -30.19
C ALA A 77 -15.46 -8.74 -30.52
N THR A 78 -14.41 -9.55 -30.73
CA THR A 78 -13.02 -9.08 -30.89
C THR A 78 -12.85 -8.09 -32.02
N LYS A 79 -13.37 -8.39 -33.22
CA LYS A 79 -13.23 -7.51 -34.39
C LYS A 79 -13.99 -6.21 -34.20
N LEU A 80 -15.23 -6.28 -33.71
CA LEU A 80 -16.05 -5.10 -33.46
C LEU A 80 -15.38 -4.17 -32.44
N THR A 81 -14.90 -4.74 -31.33
CA THR A 81 -14.25 -4.01 -30.24
C THR A 81 -12.94 -3.36 -30.68
N ARG A 82 -12.10 -4.07 -31.44
CA ARG A 82 -10.86 -3.51 -31.98
C ARG A 82 -11.13 -2.38 -32.97
N ASP A 83 -11.90 -2.68 -34.03
CA ASP A 83 -11.99 -1.80 -35.20
C ASP A 83 -12.87 -0.57 -34.94
N LYS A 84 -13.91 -0.69 -34.10
CA LYS A 84 -14.89 0.38 -33.87
C LYS A 84 -14.69 1.14 -32.57
N TRP A 85 -13.84 0.65 -31.68
CA TRP A 85 -13.67 1.25 -30.36
C TRP A 85 -12.21 1.44 -29.96
N LEU A 86 -11.46 0.36 -29.75
CA LEU A 86 -10.10 0.44 -29.18
C LEU A 86 -9.07 1.08 -30.12
N LEU A 87 -9.04 0.72 -31.40
CA LEU A 87 -8.11 1.33 -32.35
C LEU A 87 -8.42 2.82 -32.58
N PRO A 88 -9.69 3.26 -32.73
CA PRO A 88 -10.03 4.69 -32.69
C PRO A 88 -9.57 5.40 -31.41
N LEU A 89 -9.74 4.79 -30.23
CA LEU A 89 -9.28 5.35 -28.96
C LEU A 89 -7.76 5.51 -28.93
N LEU A 90 -7.02 4.47 -29.30
CA LEU A 90 -5.57 4.52 -29.38
C LEU A 90 -5.08 5.57 -30.40
N TYR A 91 -5.80 5.77 -31.50
CA TYR A 91 -5.49 6.82 -32.45
C TYR A 91 -5.59 8.22 -31.82
N GLU A 92 -6.67 8.51 -31.08
CA GLU A 92 -6.82 9.79 -30.36
C GLU A 92 -5.82 9.95 -29.21
N LEU A 93 -5.32 8.84 -28.65
CA LEU A 93 -4.24 8.79 -27.67
C LEU A 93 -2.83 8.82 -28.30
N GLY A 94 -2.72 9.12 -29.60
CA GLY A 94 -1.45 9.34 -30.28
C GLY A 94 -0.69 8.07 -30.68
N TRP A 95 -1.27 6.89 -30.57
CA TRP A 95 -0.64 5.61 -30.97
C TRP A 95 -0.61 5.41 -32.49
N GLY A 96 -1.33 6.22 -33.25
CA GLY A 96 -1.42 6.08 -34.70
C GLY A 96 -2.05 4.75 -35.10
N ARG A 97 -1.32 3.94 -35.86
CA ARG A 97 -1.74 2.60 -36.29
C ARG A 97 -0.75 1.56 -35.77
N PRO A 98 -1.03 0.93 -34.61
CA PRO A 98 -0.17 -0.12 -34.08
C PRO A 98 0.00 -1.29 -35.05
N ASP A 99 1.17 -1.93 -35.02
CA ASP A 99 1.48 -3.07 -35.87
C ASP A 99 0.69 -4.29 -35.41
N VAL A 100 0.06 -5.01 -36.35
CA VAL A 100 -0.67 -6.24 -36.05
C VAL A 100 0.31 -7.41 -35.90
N VAL A 101 0.24 -8.10 -34.76
CA VAL A 101 1.07 -9.28 -34.48
C VAL A 101 0.23 -10.54 -34.73
N SER A 102 0.16 -10.96 -36.00
CA SER A 102 -0.79 -11.98 -36.48
C SER A 102 -0.57 -13.37 -35.89
N GLY A 103 0.63 -13.65 -35.36
CA GLY A 103 1.01 -14.92 -34.75
C GLY A 103 1.37 -14.82 -33.27
N GLY A 104 1.09 -13.71 -32.59
CA GLY A 104 1.57 -13.48 -31.21
C GLY A 104 3.08 -13.23 -31.11
N LEU A 105 3.56 -13.11 -29.88
CA LEU A 105 4.96 -12.92 -29.51
C LEU A 105 5.49 -14.19 -28.84
N THR A 106 6.77 -14.45 -29.01
CA THR A 106 7.49 -15.57 -28.41
C THR A 106 8.69 -15.03 -27.66
N VAL A 107 8.91 -15.52 -26.44
CA VAL A 107 10.11 -15.20 -25.65
C VAL A 107 11.00 -16.45 -25.54
N PRO A 108 12.30 -16.31 -25.29
CA PRO A 108 13.17 -17.45 -25.03
C PRO A 108 12.64 -18.32 -23.87
N PRO A 109 12.85 -19.66 -23.92
CA PRO A 109 12.47 -20.53 -22.80
C PRO A 109 13.19 -20.13 -21.51
N GLY A 110 12.46 -20.14 -20.39
CA GLY A 110 13.04 -19.92 -19.07
C GLY A 110 13.89 -21.09 -18.58
N LEU A 111 14.53 -20.92 -17.41
CA LEU A 111 15.24 -22.00 -16.72
C LEU A 111 14.31 -23.18 -16.45
N GLY A 112 14.57 -24.32 -17.11
CA GLY A 112 13.80 -25.56 -16.95
C GLY A 112 12.69 -25.77 -17.97
N GLU A 113 12.44 -24.82 -18.87
CA GLU A 113 11.47 -24.96 -19.96
C GLU A 113 12.14 -25.51 -21.23
N THR A 114 11.50 -26.48 -21.89
CA THR A 114 12.00 -27.09 -23.13
C THR A 114 11.40 -26.45 -24.39
N GLU A 115 10.30 -25.73 -24.26
CA GLU A 115 9.59 -25.06 -25.36
C GLU A 115 9.45 -23.56 -25.07
N ALA A 116 9.57 -22.74 -26.11
CA ALA A 116 9.39 -21.29 -25.99
C ALA A 116 7.92 -20.96 -25.75
N PRO A 117 7.58 -20.23 -24.67
CA PRO A 117 6.19 -19.87 -24.41
C PRO A 117 5.67 -18.90 -25.47
N HIS A 118 4.39 -19.10 -25.81
CA HIS A 118 3.69 -18.34 -26.84
C HIS A 118 2.66 -17.39 -26.20
N PHE A 119 2.68 -16.13 -26.64
CA PHE A 119 1.82 -15.07 -26.12
C PHE A 119 0.98 -14.47 -27.26
N PRO A 120 -0.36 -14.67 -27.31
CA PRO A 120 -1.22 -14.16 -28.38
C PRO A 120 -1.49 -12.64 -28.27
N ILE A 121 -0.45 -11.85 -28.03
CA ILE A 121 -0.49 -10.38 -28.02
C ILE A 121 -0.86 -9.89 -29.41
N SER A 122 -1.81 -8.95 -29.47
CA SER A 122 -2.50 -8.62 -30.72
C SER A 122 -1.81 -7.58 -31.57
N HIS A 123 -1.19 -6.60 -30.92
CA HIS A 123 -0.52 -5.49 -31.58
C HIS A 123 0.73 -5.09 -30.78
N ARG A 124 1.60 -4.31 -31.40
CA ARG A 124 2.71 -3.64 -30.73
C ARG A 124 3.00 -2.29 -31.37
N VAL A 125 3.70 -1.44 -30.64
CA VAL A 125 4.40 -0.27 -31.21
C VAL A 125 5.86 -0.39 -30.83
N ALA A 126 6.73 -0.26 -31.83
CA ALA A 126 8.17 -0.47 -31.71
C ALA A 126 8.96 0.81 -32.00
N TRP A 127 10.10 0.97 -31.33
CA TRP A 127 11.04 2.05 -31.54
C TRP A 127 12.43 1.51 -31.87
N PRO A 128 13.19 2.16 -32.78
CA PRO A 128 12.79 3.27 -33.63
C PRO A 128 11.78 2.87 -34.72
N ASP A 129 11.78 1.61 -35.15
CA ASP A 129 10.81 1.03 -36.08
C ASP A 129 10.62 -0.47 -35.82
N ALA A 130 9.65 -1.09 -36.49
CA ALA A 130 9.31 -2.50 -36.31
C ALA A 130 10.36 -3.50 -36.83
N ALA A 131 11.27 -3.06 -37.71
CA ALA A 131 12.29 -3.92 -38.31
C ALA A 131 13.55 -3.99 -37.44
N ASN A 132 13.92 -2.91 -36.78
CA ASN A 132 15.11 -2.79 -35.92
C ASN A 132 14.75 -2.31 -34.51
N ALA A 133 13.69 -2.86 -33.94
CA ALA A 133 13.17 -2.43 -32.65
C ALA A 133 14.16 -2.70 -31.51
N SER A 134 14.58 -1.66 -30.78
CA SER A 134 15.32 -1.78 -29.52
C SER A 134 14.39 -1.77 -28.30
N ALA A 135 13.15 -1.32 -28.48
CA ALA A 135 12.11 -1.39 -27.46
C ALA A 135 10.73 -1.43 -28.10
N TRP A 136 9.75 -1.98 -27.40
CA TRP A 136 8.35 -1.92 -27.83
C TRP A 136 7.37 -1.95 -26.66
N VAL A 137 6.13 -1.55 -26.96
CA VAL A 137 5.00 -1.72 -26.06
C VAL A 137 4.02 -2.73 -26.68
N PRO A 138 3.83 -3.90 -26.06
CA PRO A 138 2.77 -4.82 -26.44
C PRO A 138 1.39 -4.24 -26.10
N LEU A 139 0.45 -4.42 -27.03
CA LEU A 139 -0.95 -4.06 -26.90
C LEU A 139 -1.81 -5.31 -27.10
N HIS A 140 -2.44 -5.80 -26.03
CA HIS A 140 -3.33 -6.94 -26.08
C HIS A 140 -4.79 -6.48 -26.02
N LEU A 141 -5.37 -6.29 -27.21
CA LEU A 141 -6.73 -5.82 -27.40
C LEU A 141 -7.61 -7.05 -27.62
N VAL A 142 -8.45 -7.41 -26.65
CA VAL A 142 -9.42 -8.50 -26.78
C VAL A 142 -10.81 -7.94 -27.07
N GLY A 143 -11.80 -8.81 -27.25
CA GLY A 143 -13.17 -8.39 -27.48
C GLY A 143 -13.97 -8.18 -26.21
N ALA A 144 -15.08 -7.43 -26.30
CA ALA A 144 -15.97 -7.13 -25.17
C ALA A 144 -16.53 -8.35 -24.45
N GLY A 145 -16.71 -9.48 -25.15
CA GLY A 145 -17.13 -10.73 -24.55
C GLY A 145 -16.02 -11.49 -23.80
N VAL A 146 -14.81 -10.93 -23.72
CA VAL A 146 -13.65 -11.54 -23.05
C VAL A 146 -13.37 -10.78 -21.76
N ASP A 147 -13.39 -11.50 -20.65
CA ASP A 147 -13.00 -10.99 -19.34
C ASP A 147 -11.47 -10.92 -19.23
N LEU A 148 -10.95 -9.87 -18.57
CA LEU A 148 -9.50 -9.64 -18.46
C LEU A 148 -8.84 -10.49 -17.38
N ASP A 149 -9.59 -10.89 -16.36
CA ASP A 149 -9.11 -11.57 -15.15
C ASP A 149 -9.28 -13.09 -15.23
N THR A 150 -10.13 -13.56 -16.15
CA THR A 150 -10.47 -14.99 -16.29
C THR A 150 -10.22 -15.51 -17.71
N LYS A 151 -10.03 -16.83 -17.83
CA LYS A 151 -9.97 -17.47 -19.15
C LYS A 151 -11.37 -17.57 -19.75
N THR A 152 -11.49 -17.27 -21.03
CA THR A 152 -12.74 -17.41 -21.78
C THR A 152 -12.68 -18.69 -22.59
N ALA A 153 -13.50 -19.68 -22.26
CA ALA A 153 -13.47 -21.00 -22.89
C ALA A 153 -13.58 -20.92 -24.42
N GLY A 154 -12.63 -21.54 -25.13
CA GLY A 154 -12.58 -21.52 -26.60
C GLY A 154 -12.10 -20.20 -27.23
N VAL A 155 -11.80 -19.17 -26.43
CA VAL A 155 -11.32 -17.86 -26.91
C VAL A 155 -9.93 -17.54 -26.36
N THR A 156 -9.73 -17.64 -25.04
CA THR A 156 -8.43 -17.41 -24.39
C THR A 156 -8.02 -18.62 -23.55
N ALA A 157 -6.76 -19.03 -23.69
CA ALA A 157 -6.21 -20.17 -22.94
C ALA A 157 -5.85 -19.80 -21.48
N ARG A 158 -5.54 -18.53 -21.24
CA ARG A 158 -5.18 -17.91 -19.96
C ARG A 158 -5.95 -16.59 -19.81
N ALA A 159 -6.04 -16.07 -18.58
CA ALA A 159 -6.53 -14.73 -18.34
C ALA A 159 -5.67 -13.71 -19.13
N PRO A 160 -6.27 -12.82 -19.94
CA PRO A 160 -5.55 -11.83 -20.74
C PRO A 160 -4.54 -11.00 -19.94
N GLN A 161 -4.90 -10.55 -18.75
CA GLN A 161 -3.98 -9.78 -17.90
C GLN A 161 -2.77 -10.61 -17.46
N ALA A 162 -3.00 -11.74 -16.81
CA ALA A 162 -1.94 -12.62 -16.31
C ALA A 162 -0.98 -13.05 -17.43
N MET A 163 -1.52 -13.29 -18.63
CA MET A 163 -0.73 -13.64 -19.81
C MET A 163 0.19 -12.49 -20.24
N VAL A 164 -0.30 -11.24 -20.26
CA VAL A 164 0.52 -10.09 -20.61
C VAL A 164 1.53 -9.76 -19.51
N GLN A 165 1.18 -9.94 -18.24
CA GLN A 165 2.13 -9.75 -17.13
C GLN A 165 3.29 -10.76 -17.19
N ASP A 166 2.99 -12.03 -17.46
CA ASP A 166 4.01 -13.07 -17.66
C ASP A 166 4.91 -12.78 -18.87
N TYR A 167 4.34 -12.22 -19.95
CA TYR A 167 5.14 -11.73 -21.07
C TYR A 167 6.12 -10.62 -20.64
N LEU A 168 5.64 -9.59 -19.93
CA LEU A 168 6.47 -8.48 -19.47
C LEU A 168 7.60 -8.94 -18.55
N ASN A 169 7.33 -9.89 -17.64
CA ASN A 169 8.33 -10.39 -16.70
C ASN A 169 9.42 -11.25 -17.37
N ARG A 170 9.24 -11.62 -18.65
CA ARG A 170 10.18 -12.45 -19.43
C ARG A 170 10.85 -11.70 -20.58
N GLU A 171 10.44 -10.46 -20.85
CA GLU A 171 10.87 -9.68 -22.00
C GLU A 171 11.61 -8.41 -21.57
N ASP A 172 12.89 -8.33 -21.90
CA ASP A 172 13.73 -7.19 -21.51
C ASP A 172 13.49 -5.93 -22.36
N HIS A 173 12.89 -6.07 -23.56
CA HIS A 173 12.64 -4.95 -24.47
C HIS A 173 11.27 -4.28 -24.25
N ALA A 174 10.48 -4.73 -23.28
CA ALA A 174 9.15 -4.20 -22.99
C ALA A 174 8.94 -4.02 -21.47
N LEU A 175 8.98 -2.77 -20.99
CA LEU A 175 8.68 -2.46 -19.58
C LEU A 175 7.19 -2.28 -19.29
N TRP A 176 6.40 -1.88 -20.30
CA TRP A 176 5.00 -1.54 -20.15
C TRP A 176 4.13 -2.23 -21.19
N ALA A 177 2.89 -2.56 -20.83
CA ALA A 177 1.88 -3.08 -21.75
C ALA A 177 0.53 -2.42 -21.54
N ILE A 178 -0.31 -2.50 -22.57
CA ILE A 178 -1.74 -2.18 -22.46
C ILE A 178 -2.55 -3.45 -22.75
N VAL A 179 -3.47 -3.77 -21.84
CA VAL A 179 -4.49 -4.79 -22.05
C VAL A 179 -5.88 -4.18 -21.97
N SER A 180 -6.78 -4.53 -22.88
CA SER A 180 -8.14 -3.98 -22.87
C SER A 180 -9.13 -4.90 -23.58
N ASN A 181 -10.35 -4.99 -23.03
CA ASN A 181 -11.51 -5.64 -23.64
C ASN A 181 -12.55 -4.64 -24.15
N GLY A 182 -12.25 -3.33 -24.17
CA GLY A 182 -13.21 -2.28 -24.55
C GLY A 182 -14.02 -1.73 -23.39
N HIS A 183 -14.34 -2.54 -22.38
CA HIS A 183 -14.99 -2.09 -21.14
C HIS A 183 -13.97 -1.52 -20.16
N GLN A 184 -12.83 -2.19 -20.04
CA GLN A 184 -11.72 -1.80 -19.16
C GLN A 184 -10.44 -1.66 -19.98
N LEU A 185 -9.58 -0.73 -19.58
CA LEU A 185 -8.20 -0.62 -20.07
C LEU A 185 -7.26 -0.64 -18.88
N ARG A 186 -6.24 -1.48 -18.94
CA ARG A 186 -5.22 -1.59 -17.90
C ARG A 186 -3.84 -1.32 -18.45
N LEU A 187 -3.11 -0.49 -17.74
CA LEU A 187 -1.71 -0.19 -17.92
C LEU A 187 -0.91 -1.10 -16.99
N LEU A 188 -0.14 -2.01 -17.57
CA LEU A 188 0.70 -2.99 -16.86
C LEU A 188 2.16 -2.59 -16.97
N ARG A 189 2.95 -2.97 -15.95
CA ARG A 189 4.39 -2.78 -15.88
C ARG A 189 5.06 -4.09 -15.45
N ASP A 190 6.28 -4.34 -15.89
CA ASP A 190 7.09 -5.48 -15.42
C ASP A 190 7.17 -5.48 -13.87
N ALA A 191 6.91 -6.63 -13.26
CA ALA A 191 6.83 -6.74 -11.81
C ALA A 191 8.13 -7.33 -11.26
N SER A 192 8.78 -6.62 -10.34
CA SER A 192 9.95 -7.14 -9.60
C SER A 192 9.58 -8.19 -8.55
N SER A 193 8.28 -8.31 -8.20
CA SER A 193 7.76 -9.26 -7.22
C SER A 193 6.48 -9.91 -7.77
N LEU A 194 6.46 -11.24 -7.85
CA LEU A 194 5.34 -12.04 -8.38
C LEU A 194 4.09 -12.04 -7.49
N THR A 195 4.14 -11.38 -6.34
CA THR A 195 3.19 -11.55 -5.24
C THR A 195 2.01 -10.57 -5.26
N ARG A 196 2.03 -9.52 -6.10
CA ARG A 196 0.97 -8.52 -6.18
C ARG A 196 0.67 -8.11 -7.63
N GLN A 197 -0.60 -8.03 -7.99
CA GLN A 197 -1.05 -7.35 -9.20
C GLN A 197 -0.60 -5.88 -9.18
N SER A 198 -0.05 -5.42 -10.29
CA SER A 198 0.51 -4.08 -10.42
C SER A 198 0.01 -3.43 -11.70
N PHE A 199 -1.03 -2.60 -11.60
CA PHE A 199 -1.62 -1.94 -12.75
C PHE A 199 -2.40 -0.67 -12.40
N VAL A 200 -2.60 0.17 -13.43
CA VAL A 200 -3.59 1.25 -13.40
C VAL A 200 -4.73 0.85 -14.33
N GLU A 201 -5.94 0.73 -13.79
CA GLU A 201 -7.15 0.39 -14.52
C GLU A 201 -8.04 1.61 -14.71
N PHE A 202 -8.61 1.70 -15.91
CA PHE A 202 -9.62 2.65 -16.31
C PHE A 202 -10.89 1.89 -16.70
N ASP A 203 -11.98 2.16 -15.99
CA ASP A 203 -13.32 1.72 -16.37
C ASP A 203 -13.83 2.63 -17.49
N LEU A 204 -13.65 2.21 -18.73
CA LEU A 204 -14.02 3.00 -19.90
C LEU A 204 -15.54 3.16 -19.98
N ASP A 205 -16.30 2.16 -19.54
CA ASP A 205 -17.76 2.27 -19.54
C ASP A 205 -18.25 3.33 -18.56
N ALA A 206 -17.73 3.37 -17.33
CA ALA A 206 -18.03 4.43 -16.37
C ALA A 206 -17.58 5.80 -16.90
N ILE A 207 -16.37 5.91 -17.45
CA ILE A 207 -15.83 7.16 -18.00
C ILE A 207 -16.76 7.77 -19.05
N PHE A 208 -17.17 6.98 -20.05
CA PHE A 208 -17.96 7.50 -21.17
C PHE A 208 -19.47 7.52 -20.92
N THR A 209 -20.01 6.57 -20.15
CA THR A 209 -21.45 6.51 -19.85
C THR A 209 -21.85 7.60 -18.86
N ASP A 210 -21.08 7.77 -17.79
CA ASP A 210 -21.33 8.78 -16.76
C ASP A 210 -20.69 10.14 -17.09
N GLN A 211 -20.04 10.23 -18.26
CA GLN A 211 -19.40 11.44 -18.78
C GLN A 211 -18.37 12.05 -17.82
N LEU A 212 -17.52 11.20 -17.25
CA LEU A 212 -16.48 11.57 -16.30
C LEU A 212 -15.26 12.16 -17.02
N TYR A 213 -15.39 13.40 -17.48
CA TYR A 213 -14.30 14.13 -18.14
C TYR A 213 -13.00 14.20 -17.32
N PRO A 214 -13.01 14.42 -15.98
CA PRO A 214 -11.79 14.39 -15.17
C PRO A 214 -11.05 13.05 -15.24
N ASP A 215 -11.77 11.93 -15.25
CA ASP A 215 -11.20 10.58 -15.33
C ASP A 215 -10.63 10.31 -16.74
N PHE A 216 -11.34 10.71 -17.81
CA PHE A 216 -10.81 10.65 -19.18
C PHE A 216 -9.54 11.48 -19.35
N ARG A 217 -9.45 12.63 -18.69
CA ARG A 217 -8.24 13.45 -18.72
C ARG A 217 -7.04 12.69 -18.19
N ILE A 218 -7.18 11.91 -17.12
CA ILE A 218 -6.09 11.06 -16.62
C ILE A 218 -5.76 9.93 -17.58
N LEU A 219 -6.77 9.26 -18.15
CA LEU A 219 -6.57 8.26 -19.21
C LEU A 219 -5.69 8.85 -20.33
N PHE A 220 -6.02 10.04 -20.82
CA PHE A 220 -5.21 10.73 -21.85
C PHE A 220 -3.78 10.99 -21.37
N LEU A 221 -3.61 11.60 -20.20
CA LEU A 221 -2.29 12.00 -19.72
C LEU A 221 -1.36 10.80 -19.43
N THR A 222 -1.91 9.64 -19.09
CA THR A 222 -1.15 8.45 -18.70
C THR A 222 -0.96 7.46 -19.86
N VAL A 223 -1.95 7.29 -20.73
CA VAL A 223 -1.96 6.26 -21.78
C VAL A 223 -1.53 6.81 -23.15
N HIS A 224 -1.27 8.12 -23.27
CA HIS A 224 -0.80 8.69 -24.54
C HIS A 224 0.52 8.04 -25.01
N ALA A 225 0.67 7.72 -26.30
CA ALA A 225 1.81 6.96 -26.83
C ALA A 225 3.18 7.58 -26.51
N SER A 226 3.25 8.93 -26.52
CA SER A 226 4.47 9.67 -26.15
C SER A 226 4.99 9.35 -24.74
N ARG A 227 4.17 8.79 -23.86
CA ARG A 227 4.55 8.42 -22.49
C ARG A 227 5.52 7.24 -22.42
N PHE A 228 5.51 6.39 -23.44
CA PHE A 228 6.20 5.11 -23.48
C PHE A 228 7.49 5.13 -24.30
N ALA A 229 7.63 6.11 -25.19
CA ALA A 229 8.78 6.20 -26.08
C ALA A 229 10.10 6.27 -25.29
N PRO A 230 11.11 5.43 -25.62
CA PRO A 230 12.44 5.49 -25.02
C PRO A 230 13.06 6.87 -25.13
N ARG A 231 13.87 7.27 -24.14
CA ARG A 231 14.50 8.61 -24.11
C ARG A 231 15.95 8.55 -23.67
N LEU A 232 16.74 9.53 -24.12
CA LEU A 232 18.09 9.77 -23.62
C LEU A 232 18.06 10.24 -22.16
N ASP A 233 19.02 9.78 -21.36
CA ASP A 233 19.19 10.30 -20.01
C ASP A 233 19.55 11.80 -20.04
N GLU A 234 19.32 12.52 -18.95
CA GLU A 234 19.46 13.99 -18.95
C GLU A 234 20.89 14.46 -19.26
N LYS A 235 21.90 13.67 -18.86
CA LYS A 235 23.31 13.97 -19.13
C LYS A 235 23.63 13.78 -20.60
N ALA A 236 23.18 12.67 -21.20
CA ALA A 236 23.32 12.37 -22.61
C ALA A 236 22.53 13.34 -23.48
N ALA A 237 21.30 13.70 -23.09
CA ALA A 237 20.49 14.68 -23.79
C ALA A 237 21.15 16.06 -23.78
N LYS A 238 21.73 16.46 -22.64
CA LYS A 238 22.47 17.72 -22.53
C LYS A 238 23.76 17.69 -23.35
N ALA A 239 24.53 16.60 -23.29
CA ALA A 239 25.74 16.45 -24.10
C ALA A 239 25.44 16.47 -25.61
N ALA A 240 24.33 15.86 -26.04
CA ALA A 240 23.87 15.91 -27.42
C ALA A 240 23.51 17.35 -27.85
N ALA A 241 22.74 18.07 -27.02
CA ALA A 241 22.38 19.47 -27.28
C ALA A 241 23.62 20.39 -27.32
N ASP A 242 24.55 20.23 -26.36
CA ASP A 242 25.79 21.00 -26.30
C ASP A 242 26.73 20.69 -27.49
N SER A 243 26.63 19.48 -28.08
CA SER A 243 27.42 19.07 -29.24
C SER A 243 26.87 19.58 -30.58
N GLU A 244 25.55 19.75 -30.71
CA GLU A 244 24.92 20.36 -31.90
C GLU A 244 25.32 21.84 -32.06
N ASP A 245 25.71 22.51 -30.96
CA ASP A 245 26.19 23.90 -30.95
C ASP A 245 27.73 24.02 -31.13
N SER A 246 28.47 22.91 -31.25
CA SER A 246 29.94 22.93 -31.41
C SER A 246 30.40 22.34 -32.76
N ASP A 247 31.08 23.13 -33.60
CA ASP A 247 31.63 22.76 -34.92
C ASP A 247 32.82 21.74 -34.86
N GLY A 248 32.94 20.94 -33.80
CA GLY A 248 34.08 20.06 -33.55
C GLY A 248 33.84 18.59 -33.89
N GLU A 249 34.64 18.05 -34.81
CA GLU A 249 34.76 16.60 -35.11
C GLU A 249 35.41 15.83 -33.94
N ALA A 250 34.72 15.71 -32.81
CA ALA A 250 35.03 14.70 -31.80
C ALA A 250 34.16 13.45 -32.07
N GLU A 251 34.75 12.25 -32.03
CA GLU A 251 33.99 10.99 -32.02
C GLU A 251 33.13 10.93 -30.75
N VAL A 252 31.88 11.37 -30.85
CA VAL A 252 30.89 11.29 -29.77
C VAL A 252 30.30 9.88 -29.79
N GLU A 253 30.43 9.12 -28.69
CA GLU A 253 29.63 7.92 -28.46
C GLU A 253 28.15 8.27 -28.67
N VAL A 254 27.50 7.67 -29.65
CA VAL A 254 26.08 7.91 -29.94
C VAL A 254 25.29 7.45 -28.73
N ALA A 255 24.78 8.41 -27.96
CA ALA A 255 23.98 8.08 -26.79
C ALA A 255 22.68 7.39 -27.24
N GLU A 256 22.42 6.20 -26.69
CA GLU A 256 21.24 5.43 -27.05
C GLU A 256 20.06 5.73 -26.09
N PRO A 257 18.83 5.90 -26.62
CA PRO A 257 17.64 6.05 -25.79
C PRO A 257 17.40 4.80 -24.93
N LYS A 258 17.16 5.02 -23.64
CA LYS A 258 16.88 3.93 -22.69
C LYS A 258 15.39 3.78 -22.43
N LEU A 259 14.95 2.53 -22.32
CA LEU A 259 13.55 2.16 -22.08
C LEU A 259 13.10 2.55 -20.66
N ASP A 260 13.99 2.41 -19.68
CA ASP A 260 13.80 2.76 -18.26
C ASP A 260 13.71 4.28 -18.00
N ASN A 261 13.74 5.08 -19.05
CA ASN A 261 13.80 6.54 -18.98
C ASN A 261 12.67 7.21 -19.78
N CYS A 262 11.67 6.45 -20.22
CA CYS A 262 10.44 6.99 -20.77
C CYS A 262 9.70 7.86 -19.74
N TRP A 263 8.70 8.65 -20.17
CA TRP A 263 8.03 9.58 -19.25
C TRP A 263 7.32 8.86 -18.10
N LEU A 264 6.70 7.69 -18.34
CA LEU A 264 6.07 6.92 -17.26
C LEU A 264 7.07 6.44 -16.21
N GLU A 265 8.28 6.02 -16.63
CA GLU A 265 9.34 5.66 -15.66
C GLU A 265 9.79 6.87 -14.86
N ARG A 266 10.01 8.02 -15.51
CA ARG A 266 10.34 9.26 -14.79
C ARG A 266 9.24 9.67 -13.83
N TRP A 267 7.97 9.47 -14.21
CA TRP A 267 6.83 9.72 -13.34
C TRP A 267 6.85 8.81 -12.13
N ARG A 268 7.12 7.53 -12.34
CA ARG A 268 7.23 6.54 -11.28
C ARG A 268 8.36 6.90 -10.30
N THR A 269 9.57 7.16 -10.81
CA THR A 269 10.72 7.56 -9.98
C THR A 269 10.41 8.83 -9.19
N THR A 270 9.85 9.85 -9.84
CA THR A 270 9.43 11.09 -9.17
C THR A 270 8.44 10.81 -8.04
N ALA A 271 7.42 9.98 -8.29
CA ALA A 271 6.42 9.64 -7.29
C ALA A 271 6.98 8.79 -6.12
N ILE A 272 7.92 7.88 -6.39
CA ILE A 272 8.63 7.10 -5.35
C ILE A 272 9.47 8.04 -4.47
N ASP A 273 10.27 8.93 -5.08
CA ASP A 273 11.13 9.87 -4.36
C ASP A 273 10.30 10.87 -3.53
N ASP A 274 9.15 11.30 -4.05
CA ASP A 274 8.23 12.16 -3.31
C ASP A 274 7.53 11.40 -2.17
N GLY A 275 7.15 10.12 -2.38
CA GLY A 275 6.61 9.25 -1.33
C GLY A 275 7.60 9.07 -0.18
N ALA A 276 8.87 8.78 -0.49
CA ALA A 276 9.93 8.68 0.52
C ALA A 276 10.12 9.98 1.32
N ARG A 277 10.08 11.14 0.64
CA ARG A 277 10.12 12.46 1.30
C ARG A 277 8.87 12.73 2.14
N ALA A 278 7.70 12.36 1.66
CA ALA A 278 6.44 12.50 2.39
C ALA A 278 6.45 11.67 3.68
N LEU A 279 6.95 10.43 3.63
CA LEU A 279 7.10 9.57 4.80
C LEU A 279 8.07 10.17 5.83
N LEU A 280 9.19 10.75 5.40
CA LEU A 280 10.12 11.46 6.29
C LEU A 280 9.47 12.69 6.94
N ASN A 281 8.72 13.48 6.16
CA ASN A 281 7.97 14.62 6.69
C ASN A 281 6.90 14.17 7.70
N LEU A 282 6.24 13.04 7.42
CA LEU A 282 5.26 12.47 8.31
C LEU A 282 5.91 11.99 9.62
N GLN A 283 7.09 11.36 9.58
CA GLN A 283 7.89 11.03 10.78
C GLN A 283 8.17 12.28 11.64
N HIS A 284 8.60 13.39 11.02
CA HIS A 284 8.77 14.66 11.73
C HIS A 284 7.45 15.19 12.30
N GLY A 285 6.35 15.04 11.55
CA GLY A 285 4.99 15.36 12.00
C GLY A 285 4.58 14.57 13.24
N VAL A 286 4.90 13.26 13.30
CA VAL A 286 4.66 12.44 14.49
C VAL A 286 5.49 12.97 15.67
N ALA A 287 6.79 13.22 15.49
CA ALA A 287 7.63 13.79 16.57
C ALA A 287 7.08 15.12 17.09
N ALA A 288 6.65 16.03 16.19
CA ALA A 288 6.01 17.29 16.56
C ALA A 288 4.68 17.08 17.30
N ALA A 289 3.89 16.08 16.89
CA ALA A 289 2.66 15.71 17.58
C ALA A 289 2.92 15.23 19.01
N LEU A 290 3.92 14.37 19.21
CA LEU A 290 4.33 13.93 20.56
C LEU A 290 4.77 15.11 21.42
N GLN A 291 5.56 16.05 20.89
CA GLN A 291 5.97 17.25 21.63
C GLN A 291 4.77 18.12 22.01
N ALA A 292 3.83 18.33 21.08
CA ALA A 292 2.61 19.10 21.33
C ALA A 292 1.70 18.46 22.39
N LEU A 293 1.50 17.13 22.32
CA LEU A 293 0.74 16.37 23.31
C LEU A 293 1.43 16.39 24.68
N GLY A 294 2.72 16.02 24.72
CA GLY A 294 3.52 15.95 25.93
C GLY A 294 3.54 17.28 26.65
N THR A 295 3.89 18.37 25.94
CA THR A 295 3.89 19.73 26.48
C THR A 295 2.49 20.13 26.93
N GLY A 296 1.44 19.78 26.17
CA GLY A 296 0.05 20.03 26.56
C GLY A 296 -0.33 19.40 27.90
N PHE A 297 0.02 18.13 28.10
CA PHE A 297 -0.23 17.44 29.36
C PHE A 297 0.58 18.03 30.51
N VAL A 298 1.89 18.24 30.35
CA VAL A 298 2.72 18.71 31.47
C VAL A 298 2.44 20.18 31.84
N ALA A 299 2.05 21.01 30.87
CA ALA A 299 1.74 22.42 31.07
C ALA A 299 0.34 22.66 31.69
N HIS A 300 -0.59 21.71 31.59
CA HIS A 300 -1.94 21.87 32.13
C HIS A 300 -1.92 22.07 33.66
N PRO A 301 -2.51 23.14 34.22
CA PRO A 301 -2.46 23.44 35.64
C PRO A 301 -2.88 22.26 36.54
N ASP A 302 -3.97 21.58 36.18
CA ASP A 302 -4.54 20.50 36.99
C ASP A 302 -3.72 19.19 36.99
N ASN A 303 -2.77 19.02 36.06
CA ASN A 303 -1.96 17.80 35.93
C ASN A 303 -0.79 17.78 36.94
N THR A 304 -1.08 18.07 38.20
CA THR A 304 -0.09 18.11 39.28
C THR A 304 0.49 16.74 39.59
N LEU A 305 -0.31 15.67 39.51
CA LEU A 305 0.13 14.30 39.73
C LEU A 305 1.16 13.87 38.69
N LEU A 306 0.86 14.06 37.41
CA LEU A 306 1.79 13.78 36.30
C LEU A 306 3.15 14.46 36.51
N ARG A 307 3.15 15.77 36.79
CA ARG A 307 4.40 16.51 37.03
C ARG A 307 5.19 15.98 38.23
N LYS A 308 4.51 15.59 39.31
CA LYS A 308 5.17 14.98 40.47
C LYS A 308 5.80 13.63 40.11
N THR A 309 5.09 12.80 39.35
CA THR A 309 5.62 11.50 38.88
C THR A 309 6.86 11.69 38.01
N LEU A 310 6.80 12.60 37.04
CA LEU A 310 7.92 12.93 36.14
C LEU A 310 9.14 13.48 36.89
N ALA A 311 8.93 14.25 37.96
CA ALA A 311 10.03 14.79 38.76
C ALA A 311 10.64 13.75 39.72
N ALA A 312 9.89 12.73 40.13
CA ALA A 312 10.28 11.79 41.17
C ALA A 312 10.81 10.45 40.66
N THR A 313 10.46 10.05 39.43
CA THR A 313 10.71 8.71 38.92
C THR A 313 11.70 8.77 37.76
N THR A 314 12.78 8.00 37.87
CA THR A 314 13.74 7.80 36.78
C THR A 314 13.02 7.14 35.59
N ASP A 315 13.26 7.63 34.37
CA ASP A 315 12.66 7.16 33.10
C ASP A 315 11.16 7.44 32.92
N ALA A 316 10.52 8.25 33.77
CA ALA A 316 9.11 8.59 33.60
C ALA A 316 8.80 9.42 32.34
N ASP A 317 9.80 10.11 31.79
CA ASP A 317 9.72 10.76 30.48
C ASP A 317 9.68 9.73 29.33
N HIS A 318 10.36 8.60 29.44
CA HIS A 318 10.20 7.46 28.55
C HIS A 318 8.83 6.79 28.68
N ASP A 319 8.29 6.63 29.90
CA ASP A 319 6.90 6.18 30.10
C ASP A 319 5.91 7.14 29.44
N LEU A 320 6.11 8.45 29.61
CA LEU A 320 5.29 9.46 28.96
C LEU A 320 5.40 9.35 27.44
N GLN A 321 6.61 9.27 26.88
CA GLN A 321 6.81 9.09 25.43
C GLN A 321 6.06 7.86 24.91
N ARG A 322 6.14 6.72 25.61
CA ARG A 322 5.40 5.49 25.25
C ARG A 322 3.89 5.69 25.24
N ALA A 323 3.35 6.45 26.18
CA ALA A 323 1.92 6.78 26.23
C ALA A 323 1.52 7.76 25.11
N LEU A 324 2.33 8.79 24.85
CA LEU A 324 2.11 9.78 23.78
C LEU A 324 2.16 9.13 22.39
N LEU A 325 3.10 8.21 22.19
CA LEU A 325 3.24 7.48 20.94
C LEU A 325 2.00 6.61 20.68
N ARG A 326 1.47 5.94 21.70
CA ARG A 326 0.18 5.22 21.59
C ARG A 326 -0.97 6.14 21.21
N ILE A 327 -1.05 7.34 21.79
CA ILE A 327 -2.08 8.33 21.41
C ILE A 327 -1.93 8.74 19.94
N ALA A 328 -0.71 9.01 19.47
CA ALA A 328 -0.46 9.35 18.07
C ALA A 328 -0.86 8.20 17.12
N TYR A 329 -0.51 6.95 17.45
CA TYR A 329 -0.90 5.79 16.65
C TYR A 329 -2.41 5.52 16.68
N ARG A 330 -3.11 5.73 17.80
CA ARG A 330 -4.58 5.67 17.84
C ARG A 330 -5.21 6.65 16.86
N LEU A 331 -4.68 7.88 16.80
CA LEU A 331 -5.15 8.90 15.86
C LEU A 331 -4.87 8.48 14.42
N ILE A 332 -3.64 8.07 14.09
CA ILE A 332 -3.24 7.61 12.75
C ILE A 332 -4.15 6.44 12.30
N VAL A 333 -4.35 5.44 13.14
CA VAL A 333 -5.21 4.30 12.85
C VAL A 333 -6.64 4.76 12.58
N LEU A 334 -7.18 5.66 13.40
CA LEU A 334 -8.52 6.22 13.16
C LEU A 334 -8.58 7.03 11.86
N PHE A 335 -7.53 7.75 11.49
CA PHE A 335 -7.47 8.47 10.22
C PHE A 335 -7.57 7.50 9.03
N VAL A 336 -6.79 6.42 9.06
CA VAL A 336 -6.79 5.38 8.02
C VAL A 336 -8.17 4.71 7.92
N VAL A 337 -8.75 4.33 9.06
CA VAL A 337 -10.02 3.60 9.10
C VAL A 337 -11.20 4.48 8.67
N GLU A 338 -11.20 5.75 9.07
CA GLU A 338 -12.21 6.71 8.59
C GLU A 338 -12.05 7.01 7.09
N ASP A 339 -10.82 7.23 6.61
CA ASP A 339 -10.57 7.60 5.20
C ASP A 339 -10.82 6.44 4.22
N ARG A 340 -10.76 5.20 4.71
CA ARG A 340 -11.13 4.00 3.97
C ARG A 340 -12.62 3.61 4.14
N ASP A 341 -13.40 4.37 4.91
CA ASP A 341 -14.81 4.09 5.26
C ASP A 341 -15.02 2.72 5.91
N LEU A 342 -14.09 2.37 6.80
CA LEU A 342 -13.97 1.05 7.41
C LEU A 342 -14.54 1.01 8.85
N LEU A 343 -14.79 2.17 9.46
CA LEU A 343 -15.18 2.24 10.88
C LEU A 343 -16.60 1.70 11.15
N HIS A 344 -17.54 1.94 10.22
CA HIS A 344 -18.96 1.64 10.41
C HIS A 344 -19.41 0.51 9.49
N ARG A 345 -19.91 -0.58 10.08
CA ARG A 345 -20.59 -1.68 9.37
C ARG A 345 -21.76 -1.17 8.53
N ALA A 346 -22.02 -1.82 7.39
CA ALA A 346 -23.06 -1.38 6.44
C ALA A 346 -24.48 -1.31 7.06
N ASP A 347 -24.74 -2.06 8.13
CA ASP A 347 -26.01 -2.12 8.86
C ASP A 347 -26.21 -0.97 9.88
N VAL A 348 -25.18 -0.16 10.15
CA VAL A 348 -25.27 0.95 11.13
C VAL A 348 -26.27 2.02 10.66
N PRO A 349 -27.25 2.41 11.51
CA PRO A 349 -28.22 3.44 11.17
C PRO A 349 -27.60 4.79 10.84
N GLU A 350 -28.12 5.44 9.79
CA GLU A 350 -27.66 6.77 9.32
C GLU A 350 -27.60 7.85 10.42
N PRO A 351 -28.56 7.95 11.37
CA PRO A 351 -28.45 8.93 12.45
C PRO A 351 -27.22 8.74 13.35
N ALA A 352 -26.80 7.49 13.60
CA ALA A 352 -25.63 7.19 14.42
C ALA A 352 -24.33 7.53 13.67
N ARG A 353 -24.27 7.18 12.37
CA ARG A 353 -23.17 7.59 11.47
C ARG A 353 -22.99 9.10 11.45
N LYS A 354 -24.09 9.83 11.28
CA LYS A 354 -24.11 11.30 11.28
C LYS A 354 -23.65 11.89 12.60
N LEU A 355 -24.14 11.37 13.74
CA LEU A 355 -23.74 11.83 15.07
C LEU A 355 -22.22 11.66 15.29
N TYR A 356 -21.67 10.51 14.89
CA TYR A 356 -20.23 10.29 14.94
C TYR A 356 -19.47 11.28 14.04
N ALA A 357 -19.88 11.39 12.77
CA ALA A 357 -19.23 12.25 11.78
C ALA A 357 -19.21 13.74 12.21
N ASP A 358 -20.32 14.22 12.78
CA ASP A 358 -20.50 15.63 13.13
C ASP A 358 -19.81 16.05 14.43
N TYR A 359 -19.49 15.11 15.34
CA TYR A 359 -19.01 15.46 16.69
C TYR A 359 -17.76 14.69 17.17
N PHE A 360 -17.61 13.43 16.78
CA PHE A 360 -16.58 12.53 17.32
C PHE A 360 -15.49 12.12 16.32
N SER A 361 -15.76 12.28 15.02
CA SER A 361 -14.83 11.87 13.96
C SER A 361 -13.48 12.57 14.04
N THR A 362 -12.43 11.85 13.70
CA THR A 362 -11.13 12.47 13.47
C THR A 362 -11.15 13.36 12.22
N ALA A 363 -11.98 13.09 11.22
CA ALA A 363 -12.23 14.02 10.12
C ALA A 363 -12.67 15.42 10.61
N ARG A 364 -13.49 15.49 11.66
CA ARG A 364 -13.81 16.76 12.33
C ARG A 364 -12.60 17.36 13.03
N LEU A 365 -11.85 16.58 13.81
CA LEU A 365 -10.64 17.07 14.48
C LEU A 365 -9.63 17.65 13.48
N ARG A 366 -9.44 17.00 12.33
CA ARG A 366 -8.56 17.45 11.24
C ARG A 366 -9.02 18.77 10.61
N ARG A 367 -10.34 18.95 10.42
CA ARG A 367 -10.90 20.24 9.98
C ARG A 367 -10.67 21.36 11.00
N LEU A 368 -10.95 21.10 12.27
CA LEU A 368 -10.69 22.07 13.35
C LEU A 368 -9.21 22.40 13.47
N ALA A 369 -8.34 21.41 13.27
CA ALA A 369 -6.90 21.58 13.30
C ALA A 369 -6.40 22.43 12.14
N ALA A 370 -7.13 22.59 11.04
CA ALA A 370 -6.73 23.50 9.96
C ALA A 370 -6.94 24.98 10.31
N GLU A 371 -7.76 25.28 11.33
CA GLU A 371 -8.04 26.65 11.76
C GLU A 371 -7.12 27.07 12.92
N PRO A 372 -6.76 28.36 13.03
CA PRO A 372 -6.10 28.87 14.22
C PRO A 372 -7.06 28.78 15.42
N ILE A 373 -6.50 28.44 16.59
CA ILE A 373 -7.14 28.48 17.92
C ILE A 373 -7.83 27.16 18.35
N GLY A 374 -7.13 26.40 19.19
CA GLY A 374 -7.77 25.71 20.30
C GLY A 374 -7.64 26.56 21.58
N GLY A 375 -8.56 26.42 22.51
CA GLY A 375 -8.47 27.03 23.84
C GLY A 375 -7.76 26.13 24.85
N TRP A 376 -7.90 26.49 26.12
CA TRP A 376 -7.55 25.65 27.28
C TRP A 376 -8.66 24.66 27.65
N HIS A 377 -9.81 24.67 26.96
CA HIS A 377 -10.85 23.64 27.10
C HIS A 377 -10.31 22.25 26.79
N THR A 378 -10.91 21.20 27.35
CA THR A 378 -10.43 19.81 27.26
C THR A 378 -11.47 18.86 26.65
N ASP A 379 -12.58 19.40 26.15
CA ASP A 379 -13.74 18.65 25.66
C ASP A 379 -13.41 17.78 24.44
N LEU A 380 -12.48 18.20 23.57
CA LEU A 380 -12.09 17.39 22.41
C LEU A 380 -11.29 16.15 22.83
N TRP A 381 -10.46 16.28 23.87
CA TRP A 381 -9.73 15.14 24.43
C TRP A 381 -10.68 14.15 25.12
N GLU A 382 -11.65 14.67 25.87
CA GLU A 382 -12.68 13.85 26.53
C GLU A 382 -13.58 13.14 25.49
N ALA A 383 -13.94 13.82 24.40
CA ALA A 383 -14.68 13.22 23.29
C ALA A 383 -13.88 12.13 22.57
N HIS A 384 -12.59 12.36 22.31
CA HIS A 384 -11.71 11.35 21.71
C HIS A 384 -11.57 10.12 22.60
N GLN A 385 -11.47 10.34 23.91
CA GLN A 385 -11.44 9.29 24.93
C GLN A 385 -12.68 8.39 24.91
N ILE A 386 -13.88 8.93 24.68
CA ILE A 386 -15.11 8.14 24.50
C ILE A 386 -15.00 7.19 23.30
N VAL A 387 -14.47 7.68 22.18
CA VAL A 387 -14.28 6.87 20.97
C VAL A 387 -13.30 5.74 21.22
N THR A 388 -12.14 6.02 21.82
CA THR A 388 -11.13 4.98 22.08
C THR A 388 -11.62 3.95 23.10
N ASP A 389 -12.39 4.37 24.10
CA ASP A 389 -12.98 3.44 25.08
C ASP A 389 -14.01 2.52 24.44
N ALA A 390 -14.85 3.06 23.54
CA ALA A 390 -15.82 2.27 22.79
C ALA A 390 -15.12 1.21 21.92
N LEU A 391 -14.03 1.57 21.24
CA LEU A 391 -13.28 0.65 20.38
C LEU A 391 -12.50 -0.39 21.18
N ALA A 392 -12.01 -0.05 22.38
CA ALA A 392 -11.33 -0.99 23.27
C ALA A 392 -12.29 -1.98 23.95
N GLY A 393 -13.51 -1.55 24.25
CA GLY A 393 -14.55 -2.34 24.93
C GLY A 393 -15.54 -3.00 23.98
N ASP A 394 -16.81 -3.06 24.40
CA ASP A 394 -17.91 -3.73 23.67
C ASP A 394 -18.52 -2.88 22.53
N GLY A 395 -17.97 -1.71 22.23
CA GLY A 395 -18.52 -0.74 21.28
C GLY A 395 -19.42 0.33 21.93
N LEU A 396 -19.95 1.20 21.08
CA LEU A 396 -20.90 2.25 21.47
C LEU A 396 -21.97 2.42 20.37
N PRO A 397 -23.12 1.71 20.49
CA PRO A 397 -24.16 1.69 19.46
C PRO A 397 -24.70 3.07 19.10
N ALA A 398 -24.75 4.00 20.06
CA ALA A 398 -25.19 5.38 19.83
C ALA A 398 -24.35 6.12 18.77
N LEU A 399 -23.07 5.75 18.62
CA LEU A 399 -22.15 6.29 17.62
C LEU A 399 -21.91 5.31 16.45
N GLY A 400 -22.63 4.18 16.43
CA GLY A 400 -22.41 3.11 15.45
C GLY A 400 -21.08 2.38 15.59
N LEU A 401 -20.35 2.58 16.70
CA LEU A 401 -19.04 1.99 16.90
C LEU A 401 -19.17 0.55 17.41
N SER A 402 -18.45 -0.36 16.77
CA SER A 402 -18.28 -1.74 17.25
C SER A 402 -17.03 -1.85 18.11
N GLY A 403 -17.05 -2.72 19.11
CA GLY A 403 -15.85 -3.06 19.87
C GLY A 403 -14.86 -3.77 18.96
N LEU A 404 -13.65 -3.23 18.84
CA LEU A 404 -12.56 -3.85 18.08
C LEU A 404 -11.73 -4.81 18.94
N GLY A 405 -11.81 -4.68 20.28
CA GLY A 405 -11.03 -5.49 21.21
C GLY A 405 -9.51 -5.30 21.08
N ALA A 406 -9.06 -4.28 20.34
CA ALA A 406 -7.66 -4.02 20.10
C ALA A 406 -7.03 -3.33 21.33
N SER A 407 -6.01 -3.98 21.90
CA SER A 407 -5.25 -3.49 23.06
C SER A 407 -4.67 -2.10 22.86
N LEU A 408 -4.37 -1.71 21.61
CA LEU A 408 -3.91 -0.37 21.25
C LEU A 408 -4.81 0.72 21.83
N PHE A 409 -6.13 0.54 21.87
CA PHE A 409 -7.09 1.55 22.35
C PHE A 409 -7.31 1.52 23.87
N SER A 410 -6.85 0.48 24.60
CA SER A 410 -7.05 0.34 26.05
C SER A 410 -6.36 1.44 26.86
N ARG A 411 -7.00 1.91 27.94
CA ARG A 411 -6.42 2.90 28.86
C ARG A 411 -5.27 2.36 29.71
N ASP A 412 -5.15 1.06 29.87
CA ASP A 412 -4.13 0.45 30.75
C ASP A 412 -2.71 0.88 30.36
N TRP A 413 -2.50 1.11 29.05
CA TRP A 413 -1.23 1.56 28.48
C TRP A 413 -0.97 3.07 28.59
N LEU A 414 -1.92 3.83 29.12
CA LEU A 414 -1.84 5.27 29.33
C LEU A 414 -1.78 5.64 30.81
N SER A 415 -1.44 4.70 31.70
CA SER A 415 -1.51 4.87 33.16
C SER A 415 -0.76 6.11 33.70
N ILE A 416 0.37 6.49 33.11
CA ILE A 416 1.09 7.72 33.49
C ILE A 416 0.25 9.00 33.26
N LEU A 417 -0.74 8.94 32.35
CA LEU A 417 -1.68 10.00 32.01
C LEU A 417 -3.05 9.82 32.70
N ASP A 418 -3.17 8.96 33.71
CA ASP A 418 -4.44 8.73 34.40
C ASP A 418 -5.00 10.03 35.00
N GLY A 419 -6.23 10.36 34.58
CA GLY A 419 -6.91 11.60 34.96
C GLY A 419 -6.29 12.89 34.40
N ALA A 420 -5.24 12.79 33.57
CA ALA A 420 -4.58 13.94 32.98
C ALA A 420 -5.48 14.65 31.95
N LYS A 421 -5.44 15.98 31.99
CA LYS A 421 -6.18 16.88 31.10
C LYS A 421 -5.31 17.36 29.95
N LEU A 422 -5.86 17.41 28.74
CA LEU A 422 -5.18 17.91 27.55
C LEU A 422 -5.94 19.09 26.96
N PRO A 423 -5.32 20.28 26.86
CA PRO A 423 -5.93 21.42 26.18
C PRO A 423 -6.22 21.13 24.70
N ASN A 424 -7.35 21.61 24.20
CA ASN A 424 -7.75 21.52 22.79
C ASN A 424 -6.68 22.07 21.86
N ARG A 425 -6.00 23.15 22.23
CA ARG A 425 -4.89 23.70 21.42
C ARG A 425 -3.75 22.70 21.19
N SER A 426 -3.45 21.88 22.21
CA SER A 426 -2.35 20.90 22.15
C SER A 426 -2.79 19.67 21.37
N LEU A 427 -4.03 19.21 21.57
CA LEU A 427 -4.62 18.14 20.77
C LEU A 427 -4.72 18.53 19.28
N LEU A 428 -5.24 19.72 18.98
CA LEU A 428 -5.36 20.21 17.61
C LEU A 428 -4.00 20.47 16.94
N ALA A 429 -3.00 20.95 17.70
CA ALA A 429 -1.63 21.06 17.19
C ALA A 429 -1.05 19.68 16.83
N ALA A 430 -1.28 18.66 17.67
CA ALA A 430 -0.88 17.31 17.38
C ALA A 430 -1.61 16.72 16.17
N VAL A 431 -2.94 16.88 16.10
CA VAL A 431 -3.74 16.45 14.96
C VAL A 431 -3.27 17.15 13.67
N ARG A 432 -2.96 18.45 13.70
CA ARG A 432 -2.40 19.19 12.55
C ARG A 432 -1.09 18.57 12.10
N ALA A 433 -0.16 18.33 13.02
CA ALA A 433 1.15 17.76 12.71
C ALA A 433 1.07 16.33 12.14
N LEU A 434 0.05 15.57 12.52
CA LEU A 434 -0.23 14.25 11.93
C LEU A 434 -0.96 14.35 10.59
N SER A 435 -1.72 15.43 10.32
CA SER A 435 -2.64 15.47 9.18
C SER A 435 -2.12 16.24 7.98
N GLN A 436 -1.04 17.01 8.16
CA GLN A 436 -0.48 17.87 7.14
C GLN A 436 1.03 17.64 7.02
N ILE A 437 1.50 17.65 5.78
CA ILE A 437 2.93 17.67 5.44
C ILE A 437 3.17 18.81 4.47
N ASP A 438 4.39 19.32 4.45
CA ASP A 438 4.77 20.33 3.47
C ASP A 438 4.91 19.69 2.09
N ASP A 439 4.27 20.29 1.09
CA ASP A 439 4.44 19.91 -0.29
C ASP A 439 5.88 20.20 -0.73
N PRO A 440 6.64 19.21 -1.22
CA PRO A 440 8.07 19.36 -1.48
C PRO A 440 8.39 20.34 -2.61
N VAL A 441 7.39 20.70 -3.45
CA VAL A 441 7.56 21.59 -4.60
C VAL A 441 7.11 23.01 -4.24
N THR A 442 5.93 23.14 -3.64
CA THR A 442 5.31 24.45 -3.36
C THR A 442 5.62 24.97 -1.96
N GLY A 443 6.06 24.11 -1.05
CA GLY A 443 6.26 24.44 0.37
C GLY A 443 4.96 24.73 1.13
N LEU A 444 3.80 24.51 0.51
CA LEU A 444 2.49 24.73 1.15
C LEU A 444 2.05 23.47 1.91
N PRO A 445 1.33 23.62 3.04
CA PRO A 445 0.75 22.48 3.73
C PRO A 445 -0.25 21.74 2.83
N ARG A 446 -0.04 20.44 2.66
CA ARG A 446 -0.99 19.53 2.00
C ARG A 446 -1.46 18.45 2.99
N PRO A 447 -2.70 17.96 2.86
CA PRO A 447 -3.17 16.85 3.68
C PRO A 447 -2.39 15.57 3.36
N VAL A 448 -2.20 14.72 4.38
CA VAL A 448 -1.66 13.36 4.23
C VAL A 448 -2.76 12.44 3.72
N ASP A 449 -2.45 11.61 2.71
CA ASP A 449 -3.38 10.63 2.15
C ASP A 449 -3.37 9.31 2.94
N TYR A 450 -4.06 9.29 4.07
CA TYR A 450 -4.17 8.10 4.92
C TYR A 450 -4.97 6.96 4.30
N ARG A 451 -5.75 7.21 3.23
CA ARG A 451 -6.49 6.16 2.52
C ARG A 451 -5.53 5.20 1.84
N ASN A 452 -4.48 5.73 1.21
CA ASN A 452 -3.50 4.97 0.44
C ASN A 452 -2.20 4.64 1.21
N LEU A 453 -2.09 5.09 2.48
CA LEU A 453 -0.98 4.74 3.36
C LEU A 453 -0.92 3.21 3.56
N ASP A 454 0.23 2.60 3.26
CA ASP A 454 0.40 1.15 3.38
C ASP A 454 0.91 0.72 4.77
N SER A 455 0.92 -0.60 4.99
CA SER A 455 1.44 -1.19 6.23
C SER A 455 2.94 -0.97 6.45
N GLU A 456 3.72 -0.85 5.37
CA GLU A 456 5.18 -0.73 5.42
C GLU A 456 5.58 0.70 5.85
N GLU A 457 4.86 1.70 5.34
CA GLU A 457 4.94 3.11 5.72
C GLU A 457 4.57 3.30 7.19
N LEU A 458 3.53 2.61 7.68
CA LEU A 458 3.17 2.60 9.11
C LEU A 458 4.30 2.09 10.00
N GLY A 459 4.94 0.98 9.62
CA GLY A 459 6.10 0.47 10.34
C GLY A 459 7.31 1.40 10.26
N GLY A 460 7.56 1.97 9.08
CA GLY A 460 8.65 2.93 8.87
C GLY A 460 8.51 4.20 9.71
N MET A 461 7.30 4.68 9.95
CA MET A 461 7.06 5.83 10.83
C MET A 461 7.52 5.56 12.27
N TYR A 462 7.27 4.36 12.78
CA TYR A 462 7.65 3.98 14.14
C TYR A 462 9.15 3.87 14.32
N GLU A 463 9.82 3.23 13.37
CA GLU A 463 11.27 3.02 13.43
C GLU A 463 12.04 4.34 13.41
N GLY A 464 11.58 5.31 12.62
CA GLY A 464 12.15 6.66 12.61
C GLY A 464 12.08 7.33 14.00
N LEU A 465 11.04 7.03 14.78
CA LEU A 465 10.83 7.62 16.11
C LEU A 465 11.72 7.02 17.19
N LEU A 466 12.28 5.82 16.98
CA LEU A 466 13.24 5.21 17.91
C LEU A 466 14.55 6.00 18.01
N ALA A 467 14.81 6.91 17.06
CA ALA A 467 15.96 7.82 17.12
C ALA A 467 15.78 8.99 18.10
N TYR A 468 14.58 9.21 18.64
CA TYR A 468 14.27 10.32 19.53
C TYR A 468 14.32 9.91 21.01
N THR A 469 15.02 10.71 21.80
CA THR A 469 15.06 10.60 23.26
C THR A 469 14.16 11.67 23.88
N PRO A 470 13.25 11.29 24.80
CA PRO A 470 12.37 12.24 25.46
C PRO A 470 13.11 13.01 26.55
N ARG A 471 12.68 14.25 26.78
CA ARG A 471 13.11 15.04 27.94
C ARG A 471 11.94 15.83 28.51
N TYR A 472 11.80 15.77 29.82
CA TYR A 472 10.90 16.64 30.57
C TYR A 472 11.68 17.82 31.18
N HIS A 473 11.24 19.05 30.87
CA HIS A 473 11.80 20.28 31.41
C HIS A 473 10.85 20.84 32.47
N ALA A 474 11.21 20.66 33.75
CA ALA A 474 10.33 21.01 34.88
C ALA A 474 10.04 22.52 34.97
N ASP A 475 11.07 23.35 34.74
CA ASP A 475 10.97 24.81 34.87
C ASP A 475 10.05 25.43 33.80
N GLU A 476 10.18 24.94 32.57
CA GLU A 476 9.38 25.40 31.41
C GLU A 476 8.03 24.70 31.31
N ARG A 477 7.83 23.60 32.07
CA ARG A 477 6.72 22.65 31.90
C ARG A 477 6.57 22.27 30.43
N ALA A 478 7.69 21.84 29.84
CA ALA A 478 7.78 21.44 28.45
C ALA A 478 8.23 19.99 28.33
N PHE A 479 7.84 19.35 27.23
CA PHE A 479 8.31 18.03 26.85
C PHE A 479 8.93 18.13 25.46
N THR A 480 10.18 17.73 25.33
CA THR A 480 10.90 17.74 24.05
C THR A 480 11.31 16.33 23.65
N LEU A 481 11.51 16.17 22.35
CA LEU A 481 12.12 14.98 21.75
C LEU A 481 13.40 15.42 21.07
N ASP A 482 14.53 14.98 21.59
CA ASP A 482 15.85 15.30 21.04
C ASP A 482 16.32 14.13 20.16
N VAL A 483 16.99 14.43 19.06
CA VAL A 483 17.61 13.38 18.24
C VAL A 483 18.84 12.84 18.98
N ALA A 484 18.87 11.54 19.24
CA ALA A 484 20.02 10.90 19.86
C ALA A 484 21.26 11.05 18.95
N THR A 485 22.34 11.63 19.45
CA THR A 485 23.60 11.75 18.72
C THR A 485 24.48 10.52 18.96
N GLY A 486 24.84 9.78 17.91
CA GLY A 486 25.87 8.72 17.97
C GLY A 486 25.40 7.30 18.31
N ASN A 487 26.12 6.63 19.23
CA ASN A 487 26.11 5.17 19.46
C ASN A 487 24.82 4.59 20.07
N GLU A 488 23.87 5.40 20.54
CA GLU A 488 22.61 4.92 21.12
C GLU A 488 21.67 4.31 20.07
N ARG A 489 21.74 4.82 18.83
CA ARG A 489 21.05 4.24 17.65
C ARG A 489 21.48 2.80 17.34
N LYS A 490 22.72 2.42 17.72
CA LYS A 490 23.25 1.05 17.56
C LYS A 490 22.81 0.09 18.67
N LYS A 491 22.38 0.61 19.83
CA LYS A 491 21.99 -0.21 20.99
C LYS A 491 20.55 -0.70 20.92
N SER A 492 19.64 0.01 20.23
CA SER A 492 18.24 -0.45 20.07
C SER A 492 18.10 -1.59 19.06
N GLY A 493 19.10 -1.85 18.21
CA GLY A 493 19.11 -2.96 17.24
C GLY A 493 18.04 -2.87 16.13
N SER A 494 17.18 -1.85 16.17
CA SER A 494 16.08 -1.61 15.26
C SER A 494 16.58 -1.00 13.95
N TYR A 495 17.09 -1.87 13.08
CA TYR A 495 17.41 -1.54 11.70
C TYR A 495 16.26 -1.96 10.79
N TYR A 496 15.80 -1.02 9.97
CA TYR A 496 14.90 -1.27 8.85
C TYR A 496 15.47 -2.40 7.98
N THR A 497 14.64 -3.39 7.64
CA THR A 497 14.97 -4.37 6.61
C THR A 497 14.38 -3.88 5.28
N PRO A 498 15.20 -3.50 4.29
CA PRO A 498 14.72 -3.14 2.96
C PRO A 498 13.78 -4.20 2.37
N SER A 499 12.69 -3.75 1.74
CA SER A 499 11.67 -4.64 1.16
C SER A 499 12.28 -5.64 0.15
N ASP A 500 13.35 -5.26 -0.55
CA ASP A 500 14.08 -6.16 -1.48
C ASP A 500 14.75 -7.34 -0.75
N LEU A 501 15.27 -7.12 0.47
CA LEU A 501 15.85 -8.20 1.27
C LEU A 501 14.75 -9.11 1.83
N ILE A 502 13.62 -8.54 2.24
CA ILE A 502 12.45 -9.31 2.67
C ILE A 502 11.97 -10.19 1.53
N ALA A 503 11.83 -9.62 0.33
CA ALA A 503 11.41 -10.34 -0.87
C ALA A 503 12.35 -11.51 -1.17
N LEU A 504 13.66 -11.27 -1.23
CA LEU A 504 14.66 -12.32 -1.46
C LEU A 504 14.55 -13.48 -0.47
N VAL A 505 14.40 -13.17 0.83
CA VAL A 505 14.29 -14.22 1.87
C VAL A 505 13.01 -15.03 1.67
N LEU A 506 11.90 -14.38 1.37
CA LEU A 506 10.63 -15.07 1.16
C LEU A 506 10.62 -15.88 -0.15
N ASP A 507 11.27 -15.38 -1.21
CA ASP A 507 11.44 -16.09 -2.50
C ASP A 507 12.17 -17.41 -2.29
N GLU A 508 13.22 -17.41 -1.46
CA GLU A 508 14.04 -18.61 -1.23
C GLU A 508 13.46 -19.55 -0.15
N ALA A 509 12.74 -19.02 0.83
CA ALA A 509 12.31 -19.80 2.01
C ALA A 509 10.82 -20.14 2.06
N LEU A 510 9.94 -19.26 1.57
CA LEU A 510 8.49 -19.42 1.68
C LEU A 510 7.86 -19.91 0.38
N ASP A 511 8.24 -19.33 -0.76
CA ASP A 511 7.63 -19.66 -2.06
C ASP A 511 7.75 -21.15 -2.41
N PRO A 512 8.88 -21.85 -2.17
CA PRO A 512 8.98 -23.29 -2.41
C PRO A 512 7.98 -24.12 -1.59
N LEU A 513 7.64 -23.67 -0.37
CA LEU A 513 6.67 -24.33 0.51
C LEU A 513 5.23 -24.07 0.05
N ILE A 514 4.97 -22.86 -0.47
CA ILE A 514 3.69 -22.52 -1.11
C ILE A 514 3.49 -23.41 -2.35
N ASP A 515 4.52 -23.57 -3.19
CA ASP A 515 4.47 -24.42 -4.38
C ASP A 515 4.26 -25.91 -4.05
N GLU A 516 4.82 -26.39 -2.93
CA GLU A 516 4.53 -27.73 -2.41
C GLU A 516 3.08 -27.85 -1.96
N ALA A 517 2.59 -26.89 -1.17
CA ALA A 517 1.21 -26.89 -0.67
C ALA A 517 0.17 -26.84 -1.80
N ILE A 518 0.43 -26.08 -2.88
CA ILE A 518 -0.48 -25.98 -4.03
C ILE A 518 -0.61 -27.33 -4.78
N ARG A 519 0.40 -28.21 -4.69
CA ARG A 519 0.41 -29.52 -5.37
C ARG A 519 -0.22 -30.65 -4.53
N GLU A 520 -0.59 -30.37 -3.28
CA GLU A 520 -1.22 -31.35 -2.40
C GLU A 520 -2.66 -31.71 -2.85
N SER A 521 -3.19 -32.80 -2.30
CA SER A 521 -4.56 -33.24 -2.63
C SER A 521 -5.66 -32.29 -2.13
N ASP A 522 -5.39 -31.51 -1.08
CA ASP A 522 -6.22 -30.41 -0.59
C ASP A 522 -5.35 -29.15 -0.44
N PRO A 523 -5.15 -28.40 -1.55
CA PRO A 523 -4.27 -27.22 -1.56
C PRO A 523 -4.72 -26.12 -0.60
N GLN A 524 -6.03 -25.95 -0.43
CA GLN A 524 -6.57 -24.91 0.44
C GLN A 524 -6.19 -25.17 1.90
N GLN A 525 -6.37 -26.41 2.35
CA GLN A 525 -6.04 -26.78 3.72
C GLN A 525 -4.52 -26.81 3.94
N ALA A 526 -3.75 -27.29 2.96
CA ALA A 526 -2.28 -27.30 3.02
C ALA A 526 -1.70 -25.88 3.18
N LEU A 527 -2.19 -24.90 2.40
CA LEU A 527 -1.77 -23.50 2.53
C LEU A 527 -2.11 -22.91 3.90
N LEU A 528 -3.29 -23.23 4.45
CA LEU A 528 -3.72 -22.77 5.76
C LEU A 528 -3.02 -23.48 6.94
N ASP A 529 -2.26 -24.53 6.68
CA ASP A 529 -1.45 -25.25 7.66
C ASP A 529 0.02 -24.79 7.65
N LEU A 530 0.42 -23.94 6.71
CA LEU A 530 1.72 -23.27 6.74
C LEU A 530 1.82 -22.38 7.99
N THR A 531 2.98 -22.44 8.64
CA THR A 531 3.25 -21.69 9.87
C THR A 531 4.50 -20.83 9.68
N VAL A 532 4.35 -19.51 9.75
CA VAL A 532 5.44 -18.53 9.64
C VAL A 532 5.59 -17.82 10.98
N VAL A 533 6.81 -17.79 11.51
CA VAL A 533 7.13 -17.11 12.77
C VAL A 533 8.29 -16.15 12.57
N ASP A 534 8.10 -14.91 13.02
CA ASP A 534 9.18 -13.93 13.17
C ASP A 534 9.47 -13.69 14.67
N PRO A 535 10.60 -14.19 15.21
CA PRO A 535 10.91 -14.11 16.63
C PRO A 535 11.45 -12.74 17.10
N ALA A 536 11.59 -11.78 16.19
CA ALA A 536 11.98 -10.40 16.49
C ALA A 536 11.28 -9.46 15.49
N CYS A 537 9.95 -9.53 15.46
CA CYS A 537 9.17 -9.04 14.34
C CYS A 537 9.16 -7.52 14.16
N GLY A 538 9.58 -6.76 15.17
CA GLY A 538 9.57 -5.31 15.12
C GLY A 538 8.19 -4.78 14.72
N SER A 539 8.19 -3.95 13.68
CA SER A 539 7.01 -3.32 13.08
C SER A 539 6.20 -4.26 12.17
N GLY A 540 6.69 -5.48 11.91
CA GLY A 540 5.91 -6.55 11.30
C GLY A 540 6.08 -6.73 9.78
N HIS A 541 7.02 -6.03 9.13
CA HIS A 541 7.17 -6.08 7.65
C HIS A 541 7.32 -7.50 7.09
N PHE A 542 8.17 -8.34 7.69
CA PHE A 542 8.34 -9.73 7.26
C PHE A 542 7.05 -10.53 7.35
N VAL A 543 6.35 -10.40 8.48
CA VAL A 543 5.13 -11.16 8.75
C VAL A 543 3.98 -10.73 7.85
N VAL A 544 3.84 -9.42 7.62
CA VAL A 544 2.86 -8.86 6.68
C VAL A 544 3.16 -9.33 5.26
N ALA A 545 4.42 -9.27 4.82
CA ALA A 545 4.82 -9.76 3.51
C ALA A 545 4.55 -11.26 3.33
N ALA A 546 4.89 -12.08 4.33
CA ALA A 546 4.61 -13.51 4.32
C ALA A 546 3.10 -13.81 4.26
N ALA A 547 2.29 -13.10 5.07
CA ALA A 547 0.83 -13.25 5.05
C ALA A 547 0.26 -12.95 3.66
N ARG A 548 0.73 -11.88 3.00
CA ARG A 548 0.30 -11.52 1.63
C ARG A 548 0.62 -12.63 0.63
N ARG A 549 1.80 -13.26 0.70
CA ARG A 549 2.18 -14.34 -0.23
C ARG A 549 1.30 -15.58 -0.10
N ILE A 550 1.09 -16.05 1.13
CA ILE A 550 0.22 -17.20 1.39
C ILE A 550 -1.22 -16.85 1.01
N ALA A 551 -1.68 -15.62 1.29
CA ALA A 551 -3.04 -15.18 0.95
C ALA A 551 -3.29 -15.11 -0.55
N ALA A 552 -2.32 -14.63 -1.34
CA ALA A 552 -2.40 -14.62 -2.80
C ALA A 552 -2.56 -16.04 -3.34
N ALA A 553 -1.72 -16.98 -2.89
CA ALA A 553 -1.84 -18.39 -3.27
C ALA A 553 -3.18 -19.01 -2.85
N LEU A 554 -3.63 -18.74 -1.61
CA LEU A 554 -4.88 -19.25 -1.08
C LEU A 554 -6.10 -18.71 -1.85
N ALA A 555 -6.09 -17.42 -2.17
CA ALA A 555 -7.14 -16.79 -2.95
C ALA A 555 -7.20 -17.41 -4.36
N THR A 556 -6.05 -17.63 -5.00
CA THR A 556 -5.95 -18.29 -6.31
C THR A 556 -6.51 -19.71 -6.28
N VAL A 557 -6.19 -20.50 -5.25
CA VAL A 557 -6.75 -21.84 -5.08
C VAL A 557 -8.26 -21.81 -4.88
N ARG A 558 -8.78 -20.84 -4.10
CA ARG A 558 -10.21 -20.73 -3.79
C ARG A 558 -11.06 -20.31 -4.97
N THR A 559 -10.58 -19.36 -5.76
CA THR A 559 -11.34 -18.84 -6.91
C THR A 559 -11.08 -19.68 -8.16
N GLY A 560 -9.94 -20.38 -8.24
CA GLY A 560 -9.46 -21.02 -9.47
C GLY A 560 -8.91 -20.01 -10.48
N ASP A 561 -8.83 -18.74 -10.10
CA ASP A 561 -8.31 -17.65 -10.91
C ASP A 561 -6.90 -17.32 -10.46
N THR A 562 -5.96 -17.21 -11.39
CA THR A 562 -4.58 -16.76 -11.10
C THR A 562 -4.52 -15.35 -10.49
N GLU A 563 -5.63 -14.62 -10.56
CA GLU A 563 -5.74 -13.21 -10.22
C GLU A 563 -7.06 -12.93 -9.46
N PRO A 564 -7.08 -13.22 -8.15
CA PRO A 564 -8.30 -13.14 -7.35
C PRO A 564 -8.81 -11.71 -7.18
N THR A 565 -10.14 -11.54 -7.07
CA THR A 565 -10.73 -10.23 -6.81
C THR A 565 -10.21 -9.62 -5.48
N PRO A 566 -10.19 -8.29 -5.32
CA PRO A 566 -9.77 -7.67 -4.06
C PRO A 566 -10.55 -8.15 -2.83
N ALA A 567 -11.83 -8.51 -3.00
CA ALA A 567 -12.64 -9.08 -1.94
C ALA A 567 -12.19 -10.50 -1.58
N ALA A 568 -11.93 -11.35 -2.57
CA ALA A 568 -11.39 -12.69 -2.35
C ALA A 568 -10.01 -12.67 -1.71
N LEU A 569 -9.14 -11.74 -2.16
CA LEU A 569 -7.82 -11.56 -1.58
C LEU A 569 -7.91 -11.12 -0.11
N ARG A 570 -8.73 -10.11 0.22
CA ARG A 570 -8.94 -9.70 1.62
C ARG A 570 -9.44 -10.84 2.50
N ALA A 571 -10.40 -11.63 2.01
CA ALA A 571 -10.92 -12.78 2.73
C ALA A 571 -9.85 -13.86 2.96
N ALA A 572 -9.01 -14.14 1.96
CA ALA A 572 -7.88 -15.05 2.11
C ALA A 572 -6.82 -14.50 3.08
N THR A 573 -6.49 -13.21 3.00
CA THR A 573 -5.55 -12.56 3.92
C THR A 573 -6.03 -12.65 5.37
N ALA A 574 -7.33 -12.43 5.61
CA ALA A 574 -7.90 -12.57 6.95
C ALA A 574 -7.72 -14.00 7.51
N ASP A 575 -7.96 -15.03 6.69
CA ASP A 575 -7.80 -16.43 7.13
C ASP A 575 -6.33 -16.82 7.37
N VAL A 576 -5.42 -16.31 6.54
CA VAL A 576 -3.98 -16.52 6.71
C VAL A 576 -3.47 -15.82 7.97
N ILE A 577 -3.93 -14.59 8.22
CA ILE A 577 -3.58 -13.86 9.44
C ILE A 577 -4.03 -14.62 10.69
N GLU A 578 -5.21 -15.22 10.64
CA GLU A 578 -5.79 -15.97 11.76
C GLU A 578 -5.14 -17.33 12.00
N ARG A 579 -4.44 -17.93 11.02
CA ARG A 579 -3.98 -19.33 11.09
C ARG A 579 -2.48 -19.53 10.89
N CYS A 580 -1.82 -18.69 10.10
CA CYS A 580 -0.50 -18.99 9.56
C CYS A 580 0.62 -18.17 10.19
N VAL A 581 0.35 -16.95 10.65
CA VAL A 581 1.42 -16.00 11.01
C VAL A 581 1.51 -15.71 12.50
N TYR A 582 2.75 -15.65 12.99
CA TYR A 582 3.11 -15.53 14.39
C TYR A 582 4.31 -14.59 14.57
N GLY A 583 4.37 -13.89 15.71
CA GLY A 583 5.46 -12.97 15.99
C GLY A 583 5.76 -12.77 17.47
N VAL A 584 7.03 -12.47 17.76
CA VAL A 584 7.47 -12.07 19.10
C VAL A 584 8.36 -10.83 18.99
N ASP A 585 8.19 -9.88 19.89
CA ASP A 585 9.09 -8.75 20.05
C ASP A 585 9.18 -8.34 21.52
N LEU A 586 10.31 -7.77 21.91
CA LEU A 586 10.51 -7.25 23.26
C LEU A 586 9.73 -5.96 23.49
N ASN A 587 9.53 -5.17 22.43
CA ASN A 587 8.85 -3.90 22.46
C ASN A 587 7.35 -4.09 22.26
N ASP A 588 6.59 -3.73 23.29
CA ASP A 588 5.14 -3.88 23.31
C ASP A 588 4.42 -3.12 22.19
N LEU A 589 4.87 -1.92 21.88
CA LEU A 589 4.29 -1.10 20.83
C LEU A 589 4.59 -1.65 19.43
N ALA A 590 5.75 -2.28 19.22
CA ALA A 590 6.09 -2.90 17.94
C ALA A 590 5.11 -4.05 17.62
N ILE A 591 4.74 -4.84 18.63
CA ILE A 591 3.69 -5.85 18.55
C ILE A 591 2.33 -5.23 18.20
N GLU A 592 1.95 -4.12 18.84
CA GLU A 592 0.68 -3.45 18.53
C GLU A 592 0.64 -2.89 17.11
N ILE A 593 1.76 -2.32 16.63
CA ILE A 593 1.88 -1.83 15.24
C ILE A 593 1.79 -2.99 14.26
N THR A 594 2.46 -4.11 14.55
CA THR A 594 2.37 -5.32 13.72
C THR A 594 0.92 -5.81 13.61
N LYS A 595 0.18 -5.88 14.73
CA LYS A 595 -1.23 -6.27 14.73
C LYS A 595 -2.09 -5.32 13.89
N VAL A 596 -1.87 -4.01 14.02
CA VAL A 596 -2.57 -2.99 13.23
C VAL A 596 -2.21 -3.08 11.75
N ALA A 597 -0.95 -3.30 11.41
CA ALA A 597 -0.49 -3.45 10.04
C ALA A 597 -1.19 -4.64 9.36
N LEU A 598 -1.18 -5.81 10.01
CA LEU A 598 -1.90 -7.01 9.56
C LEU A 598 -3.41 -6.76 9.45
N TRP A 599 -3.98 -6.04 10.41
CA TRP A 599 -5.39 -5.67 10.38
C TRP A 599 -5.77 -4.84 9.17
N LEU A 600 -4.97 -3.82 8.83
CA LEU A 600 -5.23 -2.94 7.69
C LEU A 600 -5.13 -3.66 6.34
N GLU A 601 -4.42 -4.79 6.27
CA GLU A 601 -4.34 -5.63 5.08
C GLU A 601 -5.61 -6.46 4.84
N ALA A 602 -6.25 -6.90 5.93
CA ALA A 602 -7.38 -7.81 5.89
C ALA A 602 -8.68 -7.20 6.41
N PHE A 603 -8.71 -5.88 6.60
CA PHE A 603 -9.84 -5.23 7.23
C PHE A 603 -11.13 -5.46 6.44
N ASP A 604 -12.15 -5.95 7.14
CA ASP A 604 -13.52 -6.05 6.66
C ASP A 604 -14.44 -5.64 7.82
N ALA A 605 -15.28 -4.64 7.59
CA ALA A 605 -16.19 -4.13 8.62
C ALA A 605 -17.18 -5.21 9.09
N ASP A 606 -17.51 -6.16 8.21
CA ASP A 606 -18.49 -7.20 8.49
C ASP A 606 -17.87 -8.41 9.23
N ARG A 607 -16.54 -8.52 9.26
CA ARG A 607 -15.82 -9.59 9.98
C ARG A 607 -15.25 -9.07 11.31
N PRO A 608 -15.52 -9.73 12.44
CA PRO A 608 -14.89 -9.37 13.70
C PRO A 608 -13.37 -9.52 13.62
N PHE A 609 -12.64 -8.64 14.30
CA PHE A 609 -11.17 -8.68 14.34
C PHE A 609 -10.67 -10.05 14.82
N PRO A 610 -9.80 -10.75 14.07
CA PRO A 610 -9.19 -11.97 14.58
C PRO A 610 -8.38 -11.61 15.83
N PHE A 611 -8.55 -12.39 16.90
CA PHE A 611 -7.85 -12.14 18.16
C PHE A 611 -6.36 -12.47 18.02
N LEU A 612 -5.56 -11.51 17.58
CA LEU A 612 -4.13 -11.68 17.28
C LEU A 612 -3.22 -11.79 18.52
N ASP A 613 -3.74 -11.54 19.71
CA ASP A 613 -2.97 -11.64 20.96
C ASP A 613 -2.41 -13.04 21.20
N ALA A 614 -3.04 -14.08 20.64
CA ALA A 614 -2.51 -15.44 20.72
C ALA A 614 -1.26 -15.64 19.83
N HIS A 615 -1.18 -14.91 18.71
CA HIS A 615 -0.18 -15.08 17.66
C HIS A 615 1.01 -14.12 17.81
N PHE A 616 0.75 -12.92 18.33
CA PHE A 616 1.74 -11.86 18.52
C PHE A 616 1.93 -11.55 19.99
N ARG A 617 3.12 -11.82 20.52
CA ARG A 617 3.41 -11.76 21.95
C ARG A 617 4.56 -10.82 22.26
N VAL A 618 4.37 -10.03 23.32
CA VAL A 618 5.47 -9.29 23.95
C VAL A 618 6.33 -10.27 24.74
N GLY A 619 7.59 -10.44 24.35
CA GLY A 619 8.44 -11.49 24.90
C GLY A 619 9.90 -11.35 24.52
N ASN A 620 10.76 -11.90 25.35
CA ASN A 620 12.16 -12.11 25.00
C ASN A 620 12.29 -13.47 24.31
N ALA A 621 12.43 -13.48 22.98
CA ALA A 621 12.50 -14.70 22.20
C ALA A 621 13.72 -15.59 22.51
N LEU A 622 14.84 -15.00 22.97
CA LEU A 622 16.02 -15.76 23.37
C LEU A 622 15.80 -16.56 24.67
N LEU A 623 15.01 -16.00 25.58
CA LEU A 623 14.76 -16.57 26.90
C LEU A 623 13.42 -17.32 26.99
N GLY A 624 12.56 -17.21 25.97
CA GLY A 624 11.24 -17.85 25.96
C GLY A 624 10.31 -17.36 27.07
N THR A 625 10.43 -16.09 27.46
CA THR A 625 9.75 -15.53 28.64
C THR A 625 9.19 -14.13 28.37
N THR A 626 8.14 -13.75 29.08
CA THR A 626 7.60 -12.38 29.02
C THR A 626 8.43 -11.43 29.91
N PRO A 627 8.41 -10.11 29.64
CA PRO A 627 9.03 -9.13 30.53
C PRO A 627 8.52 -9.21 31.98
N GLU A 628 7.25 -9.55 32.17
CA GLU A 628 6.66 -9.76 33.50
C GLU A 628 7.29 -10.96 34.22
N LEU A 629 7.41 -12.10 33.55
CA LEU A 629 8.05 -13.30 34.11
C LEU A 629 9.55 -13.06 34.42
N LEU A 630 10.24 -12.21 33.63
CA LEU A 630 11.61 -11.79 33.94
C LEU A 630 11.71 -11.01 35.26
N ARG A 631 10.74 -10.14 35.56
CA ARG A 631 10.70 -9.39 36.82
C ARG A 631 10.48 -10.29 38.05
N HIS A 632 9.88 -11.47 37.85
CA HIS A 632 9.59 -12.43 38.91
C HIS A 632 10.61 -13.59 39.02
N ASN A 633 11.75 -13.49 38.31
CA ASN A 633 12.73 -14.55 38.07
C ASN A 633 12.16 -15.75 37.27
N ILE A 634 12.94 -16.25 36.32
CA ILE A 634 12.58 -17.42 35.50
C ILE A 634 12.53 -18.65 36.43
N PRO A 635 11.39 -19.38 36.50
CA PRO A 635 11.31 -20.60 37.32
C PRO A 635 12.36 -21.64 36.90
N ASP A 636 13.00 -22.30 37.86
CA ASP A 636 14.05 -23.32 37.61
C ASP A 636 13.62 -24.42 36.62
N ALA A 637 12.31 -24.68 36.52
CA ALA A 637 11.74 -25.63 35.58
C ALA A 637 11.92 -25.25 34.10
N ALA A 638 12.06 -23.97 33.77
CA ALA A 638 12.26 -23.49 32.39
C ALA A 638 13.67 -23.78 31.84
N PHE A 639 14.65 -24.06 32.71
CA PHE A 639 16.00 -24.46 32.32
C PHE A 639 16.15 -25.96 32.05
N LYS A 640 15.05 -26.73 32.13
CA LYS A 640 15.05 -28.15 31.74
C LYS A 640 14.92 -28.24 30.21
N PRO A 641 15.89 -28.85 29.50
CA PRO A 641 15.84 -28.92 28.04
C PRO A 641 14.58 -29.66 27.57
N SER A 642 13.73 -28.99 26.81
CA SER A 642 12.70 -29.65 26.00
C SER A 642 13.27 -29.90 24.61
N VAL A 643 13.32 -31.16 24.19
CA VAL A 643 13.78 -31.55 22.85
C VAL A 643 12.78 -31.05 21.81
N MET A 644 13.03 -29.88 21.23
CA MET A 644 12.29 -29.37 20.08
C MET A 644 13.01 -29.86 18.82
N THR A 645 12.36 -30.72 18.04
CA THR A 645 12.94 -31.23 16.79
C THR A 645 12.69 -30.19 15.69
N ILE A 646 13.70 -29.39 15.37
CA ILE A 646 13.69 -28.51 14.19
C ILE A 646 13.94 -29.40 12.97
N ARG A 647 12.94 -29.56 12.10
CA ARG A 647 13.16 -30.13 10.77
C ARG A 647 13.72 -29.04 9.88
N ILE A 648 15.04 -29.05 9.68
CA ILE A 648 15.66 -28.33 8.57
C ILE A 648 15.50 -29.25 7.35
N GLY A 649 14.82 -28.76 6.31
CA GLY A 649 14.58 -29.50 5.08
C GLY A 649 15.88 -29.89 4.39
N GLN A 650 16.31 -31.13 4.61
CA GLN A 650 17.19 -31.87 3.71
C GLN A 650 16.46 -33.19 3.44
N GLY A 651 16.30 -33.49 2.15
CA GLY A 651 15.34 -34.47 1.66
C GLY A 651 15.43 -35.86 2.26
N SER A 652 14.34 -36.60 2.02
CA SER A 652 14.06 -38.02 2.29
C SER A 652 13.30 -38.34 3.59
N SER A 653 12.09 -38.84 3.35
CA SER A 653 11.04 -39.29 4.27
C SER A 653 11.49 -40.30 5.31
N LYS A 654 11.05 -40.11 6.56
CA LYS A 654 10.52 -41.17 7.44
C LYS A 654 9.70 -40.55 8.60
N ARG A 655 8.41 -40.89 8.68
CA ARG A 655 7.52 -40.57 9.82
C ARG A 655 7.92 -41.43 11.03
N ALA A 656 8.02 -40.80 12.21
CA ALA A 656 7.98 -41.48 13.49
C ALA A 656 7.05 -40.71 14.44
N THR A 657 6.07 -41.41 14.99
CA THR A 657 5.04 -40.94 15.92
C THR A 657 5.56 -40.91 17.36
N GLY A 658 5.35 -39.80 18.08
CA GLY A 658 5.65 -39.64 19.51
C GLY A 658 4.65 -38.68 20.19
N PRO A 659 4.37 -38.82 21.50
CA PRO A 659 3.08 -38.43 22.09
C PRO A 659 2.99 -36.94 22.48
N ASN A 660 1.80 -36.37 22.24
CA ASN A 660 1.39 -35.04 22.71
C ASN A 660 1.26 -35.00 24.24
N VAL A 661 1.97 -34.09 24.90
CA VAL A 661 1.73 -33.73 26.31
C VAL A 661 0.97 -32.41 26.36
N ARG A 662 -0.32 -32.47 26.70
CA ARG A 662 -1.18 -31.32 27.03
C ARG A 662 -0.85 -30.86 28.46
N LEU A 663 -0.44 -29.60 28.63
CA LEU A 663 -0.43 -28.95 29.95
C LEU A 663 -1.80 -28.30 30.18
N THR A 664 -2.63 -28.95 30.98
CA THR A 664 -3.88 -28.37 31.51
C THR A 664 -3.58 -27.48 32.71
N LYS A 665 -3.99 -26.21 32.66
CA LYS A 665 -4.07 -25.31 33.82
C LYS A 665 -5.12 -25.82 34.80
N THR A 666 -4.73 -26.25 35.99
CA THR A 666 -5.61 -26.34 37.15
C THR A 666 -5.53 -25.04 37.94
N SER A 667 -6.66 -24.34 38.01
CA SER A 667 -6.93 -23.26 38.96
C SER A 667 -7.08 -23.82 40.37
N SER A 668 -6.41 -23.22 41.35
CA SER A 668 -6.86 -23.29 42.74
C SER A 668 -6.44 -22.03 43.51
N ARG A 669 -7.47 -21.21 43.77
CA ARG A 669 -7.68 -20.21 44.83
C ARG A 669 -6.71 -19.06 45.02
#